data_AF-A0A7W7IAS0-F1
#
_entry.id   AF-A0A7W7IAS0-F1
#
_cell.length_a   1.000
_cell.length_b   1.000
_cell.length_c   1.000
_cell.angle_alpha   90.00
_cell.angle_beta   90.00
_cell.angle_gamma   90.00
#
_symmetry.space_group_name_H-M   'P 1'
#
loop_
_entity.id
_entity.type
_entity.pdbx_description
1 polymer ?
#
loop_
_entity_poly.entity_id
_entity_poly.type
_entity_poly.pdbx_seq_one_letter_code
_entity_poly.pdbx_strand_id
1 'polypeptide(L)'
;MSEPQRPAWWRPPSPAARNAAPGSGARNTAGRDFRAGIVAENIYGDVRYEVRQDASPAEKFAVAKNYIAGGRMRSAEELIREAVANGFVSADDPSSLANEVAYYWTLTVLGDRSFDLLDKEQFDQIRQARDLARRGPGDQWNDAHRVLTELIDCLETQEERGTLAPERLDAFFAEFQRLNPVHREEIRRHLDMILSGVFQDRLAAHDAETVRTERIGDDREGRVWKFFEPVPAEPLRVPVHWPALELAQWTMAIWGAVMAVAGLVLAAVLVASVSWRTAVVSGVLLLVFGTLTAYVAPGLLPIRYAPTPTRDPRGSRRRSQSPERRRFADHVHGSVQRQYAKRAPSSPLQRPLWTAATRRTRTTLANEIIEVYGDKGIAPTRIDWLIAWHAEEDERAWAAGKVRDPKRLLRIAGLAAGVIGVVAAWYLAMPQMQWAHPVIANIAMGWLLVGVVLLAVGRADVHLVRHYTHRAWRTAYEKRFVREGQAYRRRLMLLSNRPADDEMARWLDFDKIYLKTLAMNQYGLSSRDVIAHAFLTEAAPNCRRARVSNGPSRFSAYAVWVFLLTGSGVRQVRVHLDFPTGIVKDQQRMAFRYDSLASARTTEYGIRFDDGRRERLLPGAQGNGHRREVRAPDKSALVFFQVFRLSLVDGKYIEITVENLEEWLLRRAGEMRNGTPAEMPDTSDLTGALSILEAVAADGGEWIMRARARRRRNAAPGSDALWPPVPPPRPRPEPPGDPLAGPYPARHSPPSDDGRRPDGANGEHGVR
;
A
#
# COMPACT_ATOMS: atom_id res chain seq x y z
N MET A 1 -16.69 36.05 -48.46
CA MET A 1 -16.60 34.60 -48.19
C MET A 1 -15.76 34.42 -46.93
N SER A 2 -16.12 34.97 -45.78
CA SER A 2 -17.20 34.60 -44.84
C SER A 2 -17.05 33.19 -44.22
N GLU A 3 -16.27 33.18 -43.15
CA GLU A 3 -16.19 32.21 -42.06
C GLU A 3 -17.48 32.27 -41.22
N PRO A 4 -18.12 31.15 -40.84
CA PRO A 4 -19.31 31.19 -39.98
C PRO A 4 -18.95 31.13 -38.49
N GLN A 5 -19.47 32.14 -37.78
CA GLN A 5 -19.45 32.35 -36.35
C GLN A 5 -20.03 31.17 -35.54
N ARG A 6 -19.41 30.88 -34.39
CA ARG A 6 -20.01 30.09 -33.29
C ARG A 6 -20.55 31.05 -32.22
N PRO A 7 -21.79 30.87 -31.70
CA PRO A 7 -22.34 31.76 -30.69
C PRO A 7 -21.89 31.40 -29.26
N ALA A 8 -21.79 32.47 -28.49
CA ALA A 8 -21.34 32.54 -27.11
C ALA A 8 -22.41 32.14 -26.10
N TRP A 9 -22.05 31.24 -25.18
CA TRP A 9 -22.52 31.27 -23.78
C TRP A 9 -21.68 30.29 -22.97
N TRP A 10 -20.78 30.83 -22.13
CA TRP A 10 -20.42 30.43 -20.76
C TRP A 10 -19.01 30.94 -20.42
N ARG A 11 -18.93 32.11 -19.77
CA ARG A 11 -17.75 32.55 -19.00
C ARG A 11 -18.14 32.53 -17.52
N PRO A 12 -17.39 31.87 -16.63
CA PRO A 12 -17.57 32.03 -15.18
C PRO A 12 -16.93 33.36 -14.70
N PRO A 13 -17.38 33.89 -13.54
CA PRO A 13 -17.09 35.26 -13.13
C PRO A 13 -15.71 35.45 -12.48
N SER A 14 -15.06 36.58 -12.74
CA SER A 14 -13.98 37.13 -11.92
C SER A 14 -14.56 37.79 -10.65
N PRO A 15 -13.95 37.61 -9.47
CA PRO A 15 -14.21 38.47 -8.33
C PRO A 15 -13.30 39.70 -8.36
N ALA A 16 -13.93 40.84 -8.12
CA ALA A 16 -13.33 42.17 -8.06
C ALA A 16 -12.41 42.36 -6.84
N ALA A 17 -11.35 43.13 -7.05
CA ALA A 17 -10.46 43.64 -6.02
C ALA A 17 -11.02 44.91 -5.36
N ARG A 18 -10.79 45.08 -4.05
CA ARG A 18 -10.64 46.39 -3.39
C ARG A 18 -9.50 46.34 -2.36
N ASN A 19 -8.42 47.00 -2.76
CA ASN A 19 -7.39 47.75 -2.06
C ASN A 19 -7.29 47.71 -0.51
N ALA A 20 -6.12 47.26 -0.04
CA ALA A 20 -5.37 47.86 1.06
C ALA A 20 -3.86 47.71 0.76
N ALA A 21 -3.08 48.79 0.89
CA ALA A 21 -1.65 48.88 0.55
C ALA A 21 -0.74 48.57 1.78
N PRO A 22 0.61 48.68 1.69
CA PRO A 22 1.53 47.55 1.67
C PRO A 22 2.34 47.39 2.98
N GLY A 23 2.39 46.18 3.51
CA GLY A 23 3.34 45.78 4.56
C GLY A 23 4.38 44.84 3.96
N SER A 24 5.65 45.21 4.09
CA SER A 24 6.83 44.44 3.68
C SER A 24 6.77 42.99 4.20
N GLY A 25 6.59 42.03 3.30
CA GLY A 25 6.65 40.60 3.59
C GLY A 25 7.47 39.90 2.53
N ALA A 26 8.56 39.27 2.95
CA ALA A 26 9.48 38.53 2.11
C ALA A 26 8.73 37.62 1.12
N ARG A 27 9.01 37.82 -0.17
CA ARG A 27 8.44 37.07 -1.28
C ARG A 27 9.08 35.67 -1.27
N ASN A 28 8.47 34.76 -0.52
CA ASN A 28 8.85 33.35 -0.50
C ASN A 28 8.15 32.66 -1.68
N THR A 29 8.87 32.47 -2.78
CA THR A 29 8.43 31.64 -3.91
C THR A 29 8.54 30.17 -3.53
N ALA A 30 7.64 29.69 -2.67
CA ALA A 30 7.37 28.27 -2.54
C ALA A 30 6.54 27.83 -3.76
N GLY A 31 7.15 27.06 -4.64
CA GLY A 31 6.49 26.49 -5.80
C GLY A 31 5.37 25.54 -5.40
N ARG A 32 4.17 25.80 -5.95
CA ARG A 32 3.02 24.90 -6.15
C ARG A 32 2.65 23.94 -5.00
N ASP A 33 1.58 24.29 -4.30
CA ASP A 33 0.49 23.41 -3.84
C ASP A 33 0.74 21.90 -3.91
N PHE A 34 1.45 21.36 -2.91
CA PHE A 34 1.51 19.92 -2.65
C PHE A 34 0.25 19.51 -1.88
N ARG A 35 -0.78 19.06 -2.61
CA ARG A 35 -1.87 18.25 -2.01
C ARG A 35 -1.43 16.79 -2.07
N ALA A 36 -0.78 16.29 -1.02
CA ALA A 36 -0.75 14.85 -0.76
C ALA A 36 -2.19 14.39 -0.52
N GLY A 37 -2.87 13.95 -1.59
CA GLY A 37 -4.05 13.13 -1.43
C GLY A 37 -3.59 11.81 -0.84
N ILE A 38 -4.06 11.47 0.35
CA ILE A 38 -3.87 10.15 0.96
C ILE A 38 -4.46 9.13 -0.01
N VAL A 39 -3.63 8.49 -0.82
CA VAL A 39 -4.02 7.37 -1.68
C VAL A 39 -3.89 6.13 -0.82
N ALA A 40 -5.02 5.54 -0.43
CA ALA A 40 -5.06 4.36 0.43
C ALA A 40 -4.12 3.26 -0.09
N GLU A 41 -3.06 2.99 0.67
CA GLU A 41 -2.12 1.90 0.42
C GLU A 41 -2.74 0.55 0.78
N ASN A 42 -2.56 -0.45 -0.08
CA ASN A 42 -2.97 -1.83 0.22
C ASN A 42 -1.80 -2.59 0.86
N ILE A 43 -2.03 -3.18 2.03
CA ILE A 43 -1.04 -3.96 2.78
C ILE A 43 -1.40 -5.45 2.73
N TYR A 44 -0.45 -6.30 2.35
CA TYR A 44 -0.59 -7.76 2.30
C TYR A 44 0.18 -8.45 3.44
N GLY A 45 -0.22 -9.66 3.84
CA GLY A 45 0.35 -10.37 4.98
C GLY A 45 0.95 -11.74 4.68
N ASP A 46 1.33 -12.03 3.43
CA ASP A 46 1.76 -13.38 3.04
C ASP A 46 3.25 -13.66 3.30
N VAL A 47 4.11 -12.63 3.23
CA VAL A 47 5.55 -12.73 3.54
C VAL A 47 5.84 -12.00 4.85
N ARG A 48 6.58 -12.66 5.75
CA ARG A 48 6.92 -12.14 7.07
C ARG A 48 8.28 -11.46 7.04
N TYR A 49 8.26 -10.13 7.15
CA TYR A 49 9.44 -9.29 7.37
C TYR A 49 9.64 -8.91 8.85
N GLU A 50 8.70 -9.29 9.73
CA GLU A 50 8.77 -8.97 11.16
C GLU A 50 9.52 -10.05 11.94
N VAL A 51 10.60 -9.63 12.62
CA VAL A 51 11.33 -10.45 13.59
C VAL A 51 10.79 -10.13 14.98
N ARG A 52 10.39 -11.14 15.74
CA ARG A 52 10.03 -10.94 17.15
C ARG A 52 11.31 -10.76 17.97
N GLN A 53 11.26 -9.98 19.05
CA GLN A 53 12.44 -9.77 19.92
C GLN A 53 13.01 -11.06 20.52
N ASP A 54 12.17 -12.08 20.68
CA ASP A 54 12.48 -13.42 21.18
C ASP A 54 12.72 -14.45 20.06
N ALA A 55 12.84 -14.01 18.80
CA ALA A 55 12.97 -14.91 17.65
C ALA A 55 14.26 -15.73 17.72
N SER A 56 14.13 -17.01 17.37
CA SER A 56 15.27 -17.92 17.27
C SER A 56 16.26 -17.47 16.18
N PRO A 57 17.55 -17.82 16.27
CA PRO A 57 18.53 -17.48 15.22
C PRO A 57 18.13 -18.01 13.83
N ALA A 58 17.46 -19.18 13.77
CA ALA A 58 16.91 -19.75 12.54
C ALA A 58 15.82 -18.87 11.92
N GLU A 59 14.91 -18.32 12.74
CA GLU A 59 13.87 -17.40 12.28
C GLU A 59 14.46 -16.08 11.80
N LYS A 60 15.49 -15.55 12.48
CA LYS A 60 16.22 -14.36 12.03
C LYS A 60 16.85 -14.57 10.65
N PHE A 61 17.49 -15.71 10.44
CA PHE A 61 18.06 -16.06 9.13
C PHE A 61 16.98 -16.20 8.04
N ALA A 62 15.84 -16.84 8.35
CA ALA A 62 14.73 -16.95 7.41
C ALA A 62 14.16 -15.58 7.00
N VAL A 63 14.02 -14.65 7.95
CA VAL A 63 13.57 -13.29 7.67
C VAL A 63 14.64 -12.49 6.90
N ALA A 64 15.92 -12.72 7.17
CA ALA A 64 17.02 -12.12 6.39
C ALA A 64 16.94 -12.52 4.91
N LYS A 65 16.63 -13.79 4.60
CA LYS A 65 16.42 -14.23 3.21
C LYS A 65 15.26 -13.50 2.52
N ASN A 66 14.16 -13.26 3.23
CA ASN A 66 13.06 -12.45 2.71
C ASN A 66 13.53 -11.01 2.43
N TYR A 67 14.34 -10.43 3.31
CA TYR A 67 14.91 -9.10 3.09
C TYR A 67 15.83 -9.04 1.87
N ILE A 68 16.69 -10.04 1.65
CA ILE A 68 17.54 -10.17 0.46
C ILE A 68 16.67 -10.21 -0.81
N ALA A 69 15.67 -11.10 -0.84
CA ALA A 69 14.76 -11.23 -1.98
C ALA A 69 13.97 -9.94 -2.28
N GLY A 70 13.55 -9.24 -1.21
CA GLY A 70 12.87 -7.95 -1.27
C GLY A 70 13.77 -6.77 -1.67
N GLY A 71 15.10 -6.95 -1.69
CA GLY A 71 16.10 -5.95 -2.05
C GLY A 71 16.69 -5.15 -0.88
N ARG A 72 16.49 -5.55 0.38
CA ARG A 72 16.97 -4.83 1.58
C ARG A 72 18.21 -5.48 2.20
N MET A 73 19.38 -5.21 1.62
CA MET A 73 20.62 -5.90 2.00
C MET A 73 21.15 -5.55 3.40
N ARG A 74 21.07 -4.28 3.80
CA ARG A 74 21.57 -3.83 5.13
C ARG A 74 20.85 -4.49 6.30
N SER A 75 19.53 -4.56 6.22
CA SER A 75 18.72 -5.17 7.28
C SER A 75 18.93 -6.69 7.32
N ALA A 76 19.21 -7.33 6.17
CA ALA A 76 19.58 -8.73 6.12
C ALA A 76 20.97 -9.00 6.70
N GLU A 77 21.97 -8.17 6.38
CA GLU A 77 23.34 -8.23 6.92
C GLU A 77 23.32 -8.22 8.46
N GLU A 78 22.56 -7.29 9.04
CA GLU A 78 22.40 -7.16 10.50
C GLU A 78 21.82 -8.44 11.13
N LEU A 79 20.72 -8.95 10.55
CA LEU A 79 20.06 -10.15 11.06
C LEU A 79 20.92 -11.40 10.93
N ILE A 80 21.70 -11.53 9.86
CA ILE A 80 22.64 -12.64 9.68
C ILE A 80 23.78 -12.53 10.68
N ARG A 81 24.36 -11.33 10.83
CA ARG A 81 25.42 -11.06 11.81
C ARG A 81 24.97 -11.40 13.23
N GLU A 82 23.77 -10.99 13.62
CA GLU A 82 23.18 -11.37 14.91
C GLU A 82 22.94 -12.88 15.03
N ALA A 83 22.44 -13.54 13.99
CA ALA A 83 22.19 -14.99 14.01
C ALA A 83 23.50 -15.77 14.21
N VAL A 84 24.57 -15.40 13.50
CA VAL A 84 25.89 -16.01 13.64
C VAL A 84 26.49 -15.72 15.02
N ALA A 85 26.41 -14.48 15.51
CA ALA A 85 26.92 -14.12 16.84
C ALA A 85 26.23 -14.89 17.98
N ASN A 86 24.96 -15.28 17.80
CA ASN A 86 24.20 -16.10 18.74
C ASN A 86 24.44 -17.62 18.57
N GLY A 87 25.43 -18.03 17.77
CA GLY A 87 25.83 -19.42 17.60
C GLY A 87 24.90 -20.25 16.73
N PHE A 88 24.17 -19.65 15.78
CA PHE A 88 23.32 -20.38 14.83
C PHE A 88 24.09 -21.44 14.05
N VAL A 89 25.33 -21.11 13.67
CA VAL A 89 26.27 -22.01 13.00
C VAL A 89 27.66 -21.78 13.56
N SER A 90 28.46 -22.84 13.68
CA SER A 90 29.85 -22.79 14.12
C SER A 90 30.80 -23.19 12.99
N ALA A 91 32.02 -22.65 12.99
CA ALA A 91 33.08 -23.01 12.05
C ALA A 91 33.53 -24.48 12.15
N ASP A 92 33.18 -25.14 13.25
CA ASP A 92 33.50 -26.55 13.49
C ASP A 92 32.40 -27.52 13.03
N ASP A 93 31.24 -27.03 12.56
CA ASP A 93 30.14 -27.84 12.03
C ASP A 93 30.07 -27.75 10.50
N PRO A 94 30.62 -28.73 9.75
CA PRO A 94 30.62 -28.74 8.29
C PRO A 94 29.24 -29.13 7.75
N SER A 95 28.26 -28.24 7.91
CA SER A 95 26.89 -28.42 7.41
C SER A 95 26.65 -27.61 6.14
N SER A 96 25.71 -28.08 5.30
CA SER A 96 25.24 -27.31 4.13
C SER A 96 24.64 -25.96 4.53
N LEU A 97 24.07 -25.87 5.74
CA LEU A 97 23.56 -24.64 6.33
C LEU A 97 24.68 -23.61 6.57
N ALA A 98 25.88 -24.06 6.97
CA ALA A 98 27.05 -23.18 7.13
C ALA A 98 27.46 -22.54 5.81
N ASN A 99 27.45 -23.31 4.71
CA ASN A 99 27.70 -22.79 3.37
C ASN A 99 26.60 -21.81 2.94
N GLU A 100 25.32 -22.11 3.19
CA GLU A 100 24.20 -21.22 2.86
C GLU A 100 24.30 -19.88 3.61
N VAL A 101 24.60 -19.92 4.91
CA VAL A 101 24.79 -18.71 5.73
C VAL A 101 26.01 -17.92 5.24
N ALA A 102 27.14 -18.58 4.97
CA ALA A 102 28.34 -17.91 4.44
C ALA A 102 28.08 -17.22 3.10
N TYR A 103 27.37 -17.89 2.18
CA TYR A 103 26.98 -17.34 0.89
C TYR A 103 26.14 -16.06 1.06
N TYR A 104 25.01 -16.14 1.78
CA TYR A 104 24.13 -14.98 1.95
C TYR A 104 24.78 -13.86 2.78
N TRP A 105 25.62 -14.20 3.77
CA TRP A 105 26.35 -13.20 4.54
C TRP A 105 27.31 -12.42 3.64
N THR A 106 28.17 -13.11 2.88
CA THR A 106 29.06 -12.47 1.91
C THR A 106 28.28 -11.65 0.89
N LEU A 107 27.18 -12.19 0.35
CA LEU A 107 26.31 -11.48 -0.59
C LEU A 107 25.73 -10.18 -0.01
N THR A 108 25.30 -10.18 1.26
CA THR A 108 24.71 -9.01 1.92
C THR A 108 25.74 -7.93 2.27
N VAL A 109 26.94 -8.33 2.69
CA VAL A 109 28.04 -7.39 2.98
C VAL A 109 28.46 -6.67 1.70
N LEU A 110 28.54 -7.42 0.60
CA LEU A 110 28.88 -6.90 -0.72
C LEU A 110 27.72 -6.14 -1.38
N GLY A 111 26.48 -6.50 -1.04
CA GLY A 111 25.26 -5.92 -1.59
C GLY A 111 25.15 -4.41 -1.36
N ASP A 112 24.77 -3.69 -2.42
CA ASP A 112 24.55 -2.22 -2.43
C ASP A 112 25.77 -1.36 -2.03
N ARG A 113 26.98 -1.94 -1.99
CA ARG A 113 28.23 -1.21 -1.76
C ARG A 113 29.02 -1.13 -3.07
N SER A 114 29.80 -0.08 -3.25
CA SER A 114 30.96 -0.17 -4.13
C SER A 114 32.12 -0.77 -3.33
N PHE A 115 33.05 -1.41 -4.02
CA PHE A 115 34.25 -1.97 -3.38
C PHE A 115 35.00 -0.93 -2.52
N ASP A 116 34.93 0.35 -2.91
CA ASP A 116 35.57 1.49 -2.23
C ASP A 116 35.00 1.84 -0.86
N LEU A 117 33.76 1.42 -0.62
CA LEU A 117 33.02 1.69 0.61
C LEU A 117 33.15 0.54 1.60
N LEU A 118 33.92 -0.51 1.27
CA LEU A 118 34.27 -1.58 2.19
C LEU A 118 35.40 -1.10 3.12
N ASP A 119 35.09 -1.04 4.42
CA ASP A 119 36.05 -0.81 5.49
C ASP A 119 36.60 -2.13 6.04
N LYS A 120 37.51 -2.02 7.01
CA LYS A 120 38.16 -3.17 7.64
C LYS A 120 37.15 -4.13 8.29
N GLU A 121 36.08 -3.61 8.90
CA GLU A 121 35.06 -4.42 9.56
C GLU A 121 34.33 -5.31 8.55
N GLN A 122 34.00 -4.77 7.37
CA GLN A 122 33.36 -5.58 6.33
C GLN A 122 34.30 -6.63 5.74
N PHE A 123 35.59 -6.32 5.56
CA PHE A 123 36.58 -7.35 5.18
C PHE A 123 36.76 -8.41 6.27
N ASP A 124 36.67 -8.05 7.54
CA ASP A 124 36.68 -9.01 8.66
C ASP A 124 35.45 -9.93 8.60
N GLN A 125 34.25 -9.40 8.30
CA GLN A 125 33.03 -10.20 8.12
C GLN A 125 33.13 -11.16 6.93
N ILE A 126 33.65 -10.72 5.78
CA ILE A 126 33.90 -11.60 4.62
C ILE A 126 34.89 -12.71 4.97
N ARG A 127 35.95 -12.41 5.73
CA ARG A 127 36.88 -13.44 6.21
C ARG A 127 36.21 -14.45 7.14
N GLN A 128 35.35 -14.00 8.06
CA GLN A 128 34.58 -14.90 8.93
C GLN A 128 33.65 -15.82 8.13
N ALA A 129 32.94 -15.28 7.13
CA ALA A 129 32.11 -16.09 6.23
C ALA A 129 32.95 -17.10 5.42
N ARG A 130 34.14 -16.70 4.95
CA ARG A 130 35.08 -17.59 4.25
C ARG A 130 35.57 -18.74 5.13
N ASP A 131 35.87 -18.46 6.39
CA ASP A 131 36.28 -19.49 7.36
C ASP A 131 35.14 -20.45 7.69
N LEU A 132 33.90 -19.97 7.75
CA LEU A 132 32.69 -20.78 7.97
C LEU A 132 32.48 -21.80 6.83
N ALA A 133 32.69 -21.41 5.57
CA ALA A 133 32.50 -22.28 4.40
C ALA A 133 33.70 -23.20 4.09
N ARG A 134 34.89 -22.96 4.67
CA ARG A 134 36.15 -23.61 4.26
C ARG A 134 36.14 -25.14 4.42
N ARG A 135 35.41 -25.66 5.41
CA ARG A 135 35.32 -27.11 5.70
C ARG A 135 33.98 -27.74 5.32
N GLY A 136 33.07 -26.95 4.72
CA GLY A 136 31.74 -27.42 4.37
C GLY A 136 31.74 -28.43 3.21
N PRO A 137 30.62 -29.15 3.01
CA PRO A 137 30.46 -30.05 1.87
C PRO A 137 30.48 -29.30 0.53
N GLY A 138 30.89 -29.96 -0.55
CA GLY A 138 30.83 -29.43 -1.91
C GLY A 138 29.40 -29.42 -2.44
N ASP A 139 28.60 -28.45 -2.00
CA ASP A 139 27.21 -28.24 -2.42
C ASP A 139 27.06 -26.98 -3.29
N GLN A 140 25.84 -26.74 -3.77
CA GLN A 140 25.52 -25.59 -4.62
C GLN A 140 25.81 -24.22 -3.96
N TRP A 141 25.83 -24.17 -2.61
CA TRP A 141 26.09 -22.95 -1.84
C TRP A 141 27.59 -22.70 -1.72
N ASN A 142 28.37 -23.77 -1.53
CA ASN A 142 29.83 -23.71 -1.53
C ASN A 142 30.36 -23.27 -2.89
N ASP A 143 29.81 -23.81 -3.98
CA ASP A 143 30.16 -23.38 -5.34
C ASP A 143 29.84 -21.89 -5.57
N ALA A 144 28.66 -21.42 -5.16
CA ALA A 144 28.28 -20.02 -5.30
C ALA A 144 29.16 -19.10 -4.43
N HIS A 145 29.45 -19.50 -3.18
CA HIS A 145 30.35 -18.78 -2.29
C HIS A 145 31.80 -18.76 -2.81
N ARG A 146 32.28 -19.85 -3.42
CA ARG A 146 33.61 -19.90 -4.07
C ARG A 146 33.70 -18.88 -5.20
N VAL A 147 32.66 -18.76 -6.03
CA VAL A 147 32.62 -17.75 -7.10
C VAL A 147 32.63 -16.32 -6.53
N LEU A 148 31.90 -16.05 -5.44
CA LEU A 148 31.97 -14.75 -4.75
C LEU A 148 33.38 -14.45 -4.22
N THR A 149 34.03 -15.48 -3.68
CA THR A 149 35.38 -15.38 -3.11
C THR A 149 36.41 -15.10 -4.21
N GLU A 150 36.35 -15.84 -5.33
CA GLU A 150 37.23 -15.62 -6.48
C GLU A 150 37.01 -14.24 -7.12
N LEU A 151 35.77 -13.73 -7.11
CA LEU A 151 35.49 -12.36 -7.55
C LEU A 151 36.23 -11.34 -6.69
N ILE A 152 36.15 -11.46 -5.36
CA ILE A 152 36.85 -10.57 -4.43
C ILE A 152 38.37 -10.66 -4.64
N ASP A 153 38.90 -11.88 -4.72
CA ASP A 153 40.35 -12.11 -4.93
C ASP A 153 40.81 -11.53 -6.29
N CYS A 154 39.97 -11.59 -7.33
CA CYS A 154 40.22 -10.93 -8.61
C CYS A 154 40.20 -9.40 -8.49
N LEU A 155 39.25 -8.83 -7.76
CA LEU A 155 39.18 -7.38 -7.54
C LEU A 155 40.39 -6.87 -6.75
N GLU A 156 40.81 -7.58 -5.70
CA GLU A 156 42.04 -7.30 -4.95
C GLU A 156 43.28 -7.38 -5.86
N THR A 157 43.40 -8.43 -6.68
CA THR A 157 44.54 -8.59 -7.61
C THR A 157 44.58 -7.48 -8.67
N GLN A 158 43.43 -7.09 -9.21
CA GLN A 158 43.33 -6.00 -10.18
C GLN A 158 43.79 -4.67 -9.56
N GLU A 159 43.50 -4.48 -8.28
CA GLU A 159 43.85 -3.28 -7.54
C GLU A 159 45.35 -3.20 -7.24
N GLU A 160 45.96 -4.30 -6.81
CA GLU A 160 47.40 -4.38 -6.54
C GLU A 160 48.23 -4.18 -7.82
N ARG A 161 47.82 -4.80 -8.93
CA ARG A 161 48.63 -4.89 -10.16
C ARG A 161 48.21 -3.93 -11.27
N GLY A 162 47.05 -3.27 -11.12
CA GLY A 162 46.49 -2.36 -12.11
C GLY A 162 45.92 -3.02 -13.38
N THR A 163 46.18 -4.31 -13.60
CA THR A 163 45.65 -5.10 -14.72
C THR A 163 45.30 -6.51 -14.24
N LEU A 164 44.22 -7.08 -14.78
CA LEU A 164 43.85 -8.47 -14.56
C LEU A 164 44.29 -9.32 -15.75
N ALA A 165 44.87 -10.50 -15.50
CA ALA A 165 45.21 -11.44 -16.56
C ALA A 165 43.92 -11.92 -17.29
N PRO A 166 43.83 -11.85 -18.63
CA PRO A 166 42.64 -12.23 -19.38
C PRO A 166 42.20 -13.68 -19.09
N GLU A 167 43.15 -14.59 -18.92
CA GLU A 167 42.90 -16.01 -18.64
C GLU A 167 42.17 -16.24 -17.32
N ARG A 168 42.50 -15.46 -16.27
CA ARG A 168 41.85 -15.55 -14.96
C ARG A 168 40.42 -14.98 -15.01
N LEU A 169 40.23 -13.91 -15.79
CA LEU A 169 38.91 -13.36 -16.07
C LEU A 169 38.02 -14.39 -16.80
N ASP A 170 38.58 -15.05 -17.82
CA ASP A 170 37.88 -16.07 -18.61
C ASP A 170 37.49 -17.28 -17.75
N ALA A 171 38.40 -17.74 -16.89
CA ALA A 171 38.13 -18.83 -15.95
C ALA A 171 37.00 -18.49 -14.96
N PHE A 172 37.03 -17.28 -14.38
CA PHE A 172 35.96 -16.79 -13.50
C PHE A 172 34.59 -16.80 -14.21
N PHE A 173 34.50 -16.24 -15.41
CA PHE A 173 33.24 -16.21 -16.15
C PHE A 173 32.78 -17.61 -16.54
N ALA A 174 33.68 -18.52 -16.89
CA ALA A 174 33.32 -19.91 -17.17
C ALA A 174 32.72 -20.61 -15.95
N GLU A 175 33.23 -20.35 -14.74
CA GLU A 175 32.69 -20.89 -13.50
C GLU A 175 31.36 -20.24 -13.11
N PHE A 176 31.24 -18.92 -13.21
CA PHE A 176 30.00 -18.18 -13.00
C PHE A 176 28.87 -18.68 -13.91
N GLN A 177 29.17 -19.05 -15.16
CA GLN A 177 28.20 -19.60 -16.11
C GLN A 177 27.79 -21.06 -15.82
N ARG A 178 28.54 -21.78 -15.00
CA ARG A 178 28.20 -23.14 -14.56
C ARG A 178 27.34 -23.15 -13.31
N LEU A 179 27.26 -22.03 -12.58
CA LEU A 179 26.38 -21.89 -11.41
C LEU A 179 24.91 -22.11 -11.76
N ASN A 180 24.15 -22.55 -10.76
CA ASN A 180 22.69 -22.58 -10.80
C ASN A 180 22.15 -21.20 -11.26
N PRO A 181 21.21 -21.13 -12.22
CA PRO A 181 20.65 -19.88 -12.71
C PRO A 181 20.12 -18.96 -11.59
N VAL A 182 19.58 -19.52 -10.50
CA VAL A 182 19.08 -18.74 -9.36
C VAL A 182 20.21 -17.97 -8.68
N HIS A 183 21.31 -18.63 -8.31
CA HIS A 183 22.46 -17.97 -7.68
C HIS A 183 23.17 -17.01 -8.64
N ARG A 184 23.25 -17.36 -9.93
CA ARG A 184 23.80 -16.47 -10.95
C ARG A 184 23.03 -15.16 -11.01
N GLU A 185 21.71 -15.24 -10.95
CA GLU A 185 20.85 -14.07 -10.92
C GLU A 185 21.00 -13.26 -9.62
N GLU A 186 21.01 -13.90 -8.45
CA GLU A 186 21.21 -13.22 -7.16
C GLU A 186 22.55 -12.45 -7.13
N ILE A 187 23.65 -13.12 -7.52
CA ILE A 187 24.98 -12.51 -7.58
C ILE A 187 24.97 -11.31 -8.53
N ARG A 188 24.41 -11.46 -9.73
CA ARG A 188 24.30 -10.37 -10.71
C ARG A 188 23.46 -9.21 -10.17
N ARG A 189 22.32 -9.52 -9.55
CA ARG A 189 21.36 -8.54 -9.02
C ARG A 189 21.98 -7.68 -7.93
N HIS A 190 22.78 -8.28 -7.06
CA HIS A 190 23.23 -7.62 -5.84
C HIS A 190 24.66 -7.09 -5.91
N LEU A 191 25.48 -7.56 -6.85
CA LEU A 191 26.87 -7.11 -7.01
C LEU A 191 27.08 -6.06 -8.10
N ASP A 192 26.02 -5.54 -8.73
CA ASP A 192 26.16 -4.57 -9.84
C ASP A 192 26.98 -3.32 -9.45
N MET A 193 26.96 -2.94 -8.17
CA MET A 193 27.75 -1.81 -7.65
C MET A 193 29.23 -2.14 -7.38
N ILE A 194 29.57 -3.40 -7.09
CA ILE A 194 30.95 -3.83 -6.84
C ILE A 194 31.68 -4.18 -8.14
N LEU A 195 30.96 -4.78 -9.08
CA LEU A 195 31.49 -5.09 -10.40
C LEU A 195 31.87 -3.78 -11.08
N SER A 196 33.14 -3.59 -11.45
CA SER A 196 33.61 -2.35 -12.09
C SER A 196 34.37 -2.61 -13.38
N GLY A 197 34.28 -1.68 -14.33
CA GLY A 197 35.06 -1.68 -15.57
C GLY A 197 34.84 -2.93 -16.44
N VAL A 198 35.90 -3.73 -16.61
CA VAL A 198 35.93 -4.87 -17.55
C VAL A 198 34.93 -5.98 -17.19
N PHE A 199 34.68 -6.18 -15.89
CA PHE A 199 33.69 -7.15 -15.42
C PHE A 199 32.27 -6.75 -15.84
N GLN A 200 31.92 -5.47 -15.68
CA GLN A 200 30.62 -4.94 -16.12
C GLN A 200 30.47 -4.98 -17.65
N ASP A 201 31.52 -4.64 -18.41
CA ASP A 201 31.45 -4.67 -19.88
C ASP A 201 31.11 -6.07 -20.41
N ARG A 202 31.76 -7.12 -19.86
CA ARG A 202 31.50 -8.51 -20.26
C ARG A 202 30.16 -9.02 -19.78
N LEU A 203 29.79 -8.71 -18.53
CA LEU A 203 28.53 -9.15 -17.96
C LEU A 203 27.35 -8.46 -18.67
N ALA A 204 27.45 -7.17 -18.96
CA ALA A 204 26.45 -6.42 -19.72
C ALA A 204 26.28 -6.93 -21.15
N ALA A 205 27.37 -7.30 -21.84
CA ALA A 205 27.29 -7.86 -23.19
C ALA A 205 26.58 -9.21 -23.23
N HIS A 206 26.76 -10.04 -22.20
CA HIS A 206 26.12 -11.34 -22.10
C HIS A 206 24.66 -11.23 -21.62
N ASP A 207 24.39 -10.33 -20.68
CA ASP A 207 23.10 -10.24 -20.01
C ASP A 207 22.12 -9.29 -20.69
N ALA A 208 22.54 -8.52 -21.70
CA ALA A 208 21.66 -7.58 -22.40
C ALA A 208 20.41 -8.25 -22.97
N GLU A 209 20.54 -9.46 -23.51
CA GLU A 209 19.38 -10.20 -24.04
C GLU A 209 18.54 -10.80 -22.91
N THR A 210 19.17 -11.43 -21.91
CA THR A 210 18.48 -11.96 -20.72
C THR A 210 17.68 -10.87 -20.01
N VAL A 211 18.25 -9.69 -19.81
CA VAL A 211 17.57 -8.53 -19.20
C VAL A 211 16.39 -8.10 -20.05
N ARG A 212 16.48 -8.12 -21.39
CA ARG A 212 15.34 -7.76 -22.26
C ARG A 212 14.21 -8.77 -22.15
N THR A 213 14.53 -10.06 -22.15
CA THR A 213 13.54 -11.15 -22.07
C THR A 213 12.87 -11.20 -20.70
N GLU A 214 13.66 -11.29 -19.62
CA GLU A 214 13.15 -11.45 -18.25
C GLU A 214 12.42 -10.22 -17.73
N ARG A 215 12.78 -9.02 -18.20
CA ARG A 215 12.11 -7.76 -17.84
C ARG A 215 10.63 -7.73 -18.19
N ILE A 216 10.23 -8.37 -19.28
CA ILE A 216 8.84 -8.44 -19.77
C ILE A 216 8.31 -9.89 -19.64
N GLY A 217 9.12 -10.79 -19.07
CA GLY A 217 8.80 -12.21 -18.89
C GLY A 217 7.60 -12.46 -17.99
N ASP A 218 7.16 -13.71 -17.95
CA ASP A 218 6.17 -14.24 -17.01
C ASP A 218 4.81 -13.51 -16.98
N ASP A 219 4.34 -12.96 -18.11
CA ASP A 219 3.08 -12.19 -18.21
C ASP A 219 3.03 -11.02 -17.19
N ARG A 220 4.15 -10.31 -17.06
CA ARG A 220 4.28 -9.15 -16.17
C ARG A 220 3.10 -8.18 -16.31
N GLU A 221 2.75 -7.78 -17.53
CA GLU A 221 1.64 -6.84 -17.79
C GLU A 221 0.29 -7.38 -17.26
N GLY A 222 0.00 -8.66 -17.50
CA GLY A 222 -1.22 -9.32 -17.06
C GLY A 222 -1.28 -9.62 -15.55
N ARG A 223 -0.14 -9.57 -14.84
CA ARG A 223 -0.02 -9.97 -13.43
C ARG A 223 0.24 -8.82 -12.46
N VAL A 224 1.08 -7.84 -12.82
CA VAL A 224 1.49 -6.74 -11.95
C VAL A 224 0.29 -5.98 -11.35
N TRP A 225 -0.73 -5.67 -12.15
CA TRP A 225 -1.90 -4.94 -11.65
C TRP A 225 -2.63 -5.68 -10.51
N LYS A 226 -2.55 -7.02 -10.48
CA LYS A 226 -3.17 -7.88 -9.45
C LYS A 226 -2.48 -7.74 -8.10
N PHE A 227 -1.21 -7.34 -8.08
CA PHE A 227 -0.48 -6.99 -6.86
C PHE A 227 -1.07 -5.75 -6.18
N PHE A 228 -1.68 -4.83 -6.92
CA PHE A 228 -2.25 -3.61 -6.34
C PHE A 228 -3.71 -3.78 -5.91
N GLU A 229 -4.33 -4.92 -6.21
CA GLU A 229 -5.73 -5.16 -5.89
C GLU A 229 -5.87 -5.77 -4.49
N PRO A 230 -6.70 -5.21 -3.61
CA PRO A 230 -6.86 -5.75 -2.27
C PRO A 230 -7.48 -7.15 -2.33
N VAL A 231 -7.24 -7.98 -1.31
CA VAL A 231 -7.93 -9.28 -1.19
C VAL A 231 -9.43 -9.02 -1.06
N PRO A 232 -10.27 -9.46 -2.01
CA PRO A 232 -11.68 -9.11 -2.03
C PRO A 232 -12.38 -9.60 -0.76
N ALA A 233 -13.23 -8.77 -0.17
CA ALA A 233 -14.10 -9.19 0.92
C ALA A 233 -15.21 -10.10 0.39
N GLU A 234 -15.56 -11.14 1.16
CA GLU A 234 -16.66 -12.02 0.80
C GLU A 234 -18.00 -11.25 0.75
N PRO A 235 -18.89 -11.59 -0.21
CA PRO A 235 -20.24 -11.06 -0.22
C PRO A 235 -20.97 -11.53 1.03
N LEU A 236 -21.72 -10.63 1.65
CA LEU A 236 -22.48 -10.89 2.87
C LEU A 236 -23.97 -10.81 2.58
N ARG A 237 -24.74 -11.67 3.24
CA ARG A 237 -26.20 -11.66 3.12
C ARG A 237 -26.74 -10.35 3.70
N VAL A 238 -27.52 -9.63 2.91
CA VAL A 238 -28.28 -8.47 3.41
C VAL A 238 -29.41 -8.98 4.30
N PRO A 239 -29.48 -8.58 5.58
CA PRO A 239 -30.54 -9.03 6.46
C PRO A 239 -31.87 -8.41 6.04
N VAL A 240 -32.79 -9.22 5.54
CA VAL A 240 -34.18 -8.82 5.32
C VAL A 240 -34.93 -9.00 6.64
N HIS A 241 -35.01 -7.92 7.42
CA HIS A 241 -35.75 -7.95 8.69
C HIS A 241 -37.26 -7.97 8.44
N TRP A 242 -37.97 -8.73 9.26
CA TRP A 242 -39.43 -8.68 9.29
C TRP A 242 -39.90 -7.29 9.74
N PRO A 243 -40.93 -6.73 9.10
CA PRO A 243 -41.46 -5.43 9.48
C PRO A 243 -42.22 -5.57 10.81
N ALA A 244 -41.55 -5.29 11.93
CA ALA A 244 -42.19 -5.23 13.24
C ALA A 244 -42.96 -3.91 13.38
N LEU A 245 -44.26 -4.00 13.71
CA LEU A 245 -45.05 -2.84 14.13
C LEU A 245 -44.67 -2.50 15.56
N GLU A 246 -44.44 -1.22 15.85
CA GLU A 246 -44.43 -0.76 17.24
C GLU A 246 -45.84 -0.84 17.83
N LEU A 247 -45.96 -1.08 19.14
CA LEU A 247 -47.26 -1.25 19.81
C LEU A 247 -48.24 -0.11 19.49
N ALA A 248 -47.75 1.14 19.47
CA ALA A 248 -48.55 2.32 19.13
C ALA A 248 -49.01 2.34 17.66
N GLN A 249 -48.20 1.85 16.72
CA GLN A 249 -48.56 1.76 15.31
C GLN A 249 -49.62 0.67 15.10
N TRP A 250 -49.49 -0.44 15.82
CA TRP A 250 -50.46 -1.52 15.80
C TRP A 250 -51.83 -1.07 16.35
N THR A 251 -51.87 -0.36 17.47
CA THR A 251 -53.11 0.18 18.02
C THR A 251 -53.78 1.19 17.07
N MET A 252 -53.01 2.09 16.45
CA MET A 252 -53.55 3.04 15.47
C MET A 252 -54.08 2.31 14.22
N ALA A 253 -53.39 1.28 13.75
CA ALA A 253 -53.83 0.48 12.62
C ALA A 253 -55.15 -0.26 12.90
N ILE A 254 -55.32 -0.84 14.10
CA ILE A 254 -56.55 -1.52 14.49
C ILE A 254 -57.71 -0.55 14.61
N TRP A 255 -57.55 0.53 15.39
CA TRP A 255 -58.61 1.52 15.55
C TRP A 255 -58.96 2.20 14.23
N GLY A 256 -57.96 2.45 13.38
CA GLY A 256 -58.17 2.93 12.02
C GLY A 256 -58.98 1.97 11.17
N ALA A 257 -58.68 0.66 11.20
CA ALA A 257 -59.44 -0.36 10.48
C ALA A 257 -60.88 -0.46 10.98
N VAL A 258 -61.09 -0.48 12.30
CA VAL A 258 -62.42 -0.53 12.91
C VAL A 258 -63.26 0.67 12.50
N MET A 259 -62.72 1.90 12.61
CA MET A 259 -63.46 3.10 12.23
C MET A 259 -63.72 3.20 10.72
N ALA A 260 -62.76 2.78 9.89
CA ALA A 260 -62.95 2.77 8.44
C ALA A 260 -64.05 1.77 8.01
N VAL A 261 -64.06 0.57 8.59
CA VAL A 261 -65.10 -0.44 8.32
C VAL A 261 -66.45 0.01 8.85
N ALA A 262 -66.52 0.54 10.08
CA ALA A 262 -67.76 1.05 10.65
C ALA A 262 -68.36 2.21 9.82
N GLY A 263 -67.52 3.16 9.40
CA GLY A 263 -67.92 4.26 8.52
C GLY A 263 -68.43 3.76 7.16
N LEU A 264 -67.77 2.76 6.56
CA LEU A 264 -68.15 2.20 5.27
C LEU A 264 -69.46 1.38 5.34
N VAL A 265 -69.69 0.63 6.42
CA VAL A 265 -70.96 -0.09 6.66
C VAL A 265 -72.10 0.90 6.87
N LEU A 266 -71.90 1.93 7.70
CA LEU A 266 -72.92 2.95 7.96
C LEU A 266 -73.27 3.72 6.67
N ALA A 267 -72.26 4.08 5.88
CA ALA A 267 -72.42 4.66 4.54
C ALA A 267 -73.23 3.76 3.60
N ALA A 268 -72.92 2.45 3.54
CA ALA A 268 -73.63 1.51 2.68
C ALA A 268 -75.10 1.34 3.09
N VAL A 269 -75.39 1.26 4.38
CA VAL A 269 -76.76 1.17 4.92
C VAL A 269 -77.56 2.43 4.58
N LEU A 270 -76.96 3.62 4.76
CA LEU A 270 -77.61 4.89 4.42
C LEU A 270 -77.94 4.99 2.93
N VAL A 271 -77.01 4.62 2.04
CA VAL A 271 -77.27 4.67 0.59
C VAL A 271 -78.32 3.63 0.19
N ALA A 272 -78.25 2.42 0.75
CA ALA A 272 -79.21 1.34 0.46
C ALA A 272 -80.63 1.69 0.90
N SER A 273 -80.78 2.48 1.97
CA SER A 273 -82.08 2.96 2.46
C SER A 273 -82.81 3.87 1.45
N VAL A 274 -82.06 4.56 0.58
CA VAL A 274 -82.61 5.43 -0.47
C VAL A 274 -82.72 4.68 -1.80
N SER A 275 -81.64 4.00 -2.19
CA SER A 275 -81.59 3.23 -3.44
C SER A 275 -80.58 2.10 -3.36
N TRP A 276 -81.07 0.87 -3.34
CA TRP A 276 -80.22 -0.31 -3.34
C TRP A 276 -79.33 -0.39 -4.59
N ARG A 277 -79.78 0.13 -5.74
CA ARG A 277 -79.01 0.14 -7.00
C ARG A 277 -77.78 1.03 -6.90
N THR A 278 -77.91 2.23 -6.31
CA THR A 278 -76.77 3.14 -6.12
C THR A 278 -75.81 2.60 -5.07
N ALA A 279 -76.31 1.93 -4.03
CA ALA A 279 -75.48 1.25 -3.03
C ALA A 279 -74.62 0.14 -3.65
N VAL A 280 -75.22 -0.71 -4.50
CA VAL A 280 -74.49 -1.78 -5.20
C VAL A 280 -73.45 -1.20 -6.17
N VAL A 281 -73.83 -0.22 -7.01
CA VAL A 281 -72.90 0.37 -7.98
C VAL A 281 -71.74 1.08 -7.29
N SER A 282 -72.00 1.93 -6.29
CA SER A 282 -70.94 2.62 -5.55
C SER A 282 -70.04 1.66 -4.77
N GLY A 283 -70.61 0.60 -4.17
CA GLY A 283 -69.85 -0.45 -3.49
C GLY A 283 -68.93 -1.23 -4.43
N VAL A 284 -69.43 -1.63 -5.60
CA VAL A 284 -68.63 -2.31 -6.63
C VAL A 284 -67.52 -1.40 -7.15
N LEU A 285 -67.81 -0.13 -7.42
CA LEU A 285 -66.79 0.83 -7.85
C LEU A 285 -65.71 1.03 -6.79
N LEU A 286 -66.06 1.21 -5.52
CA LEU A 286 -65.10 1.33 -4.42
C LEU A 286 -64.24 0.08 -4.29
N LEU A 287 -64.81 -1.12 -4.44
CA LEU A 287 -64.08 -2.38 -4.35
C LEU A 287 -63.11 -2.54 -5.53
N VAL A 288 -63.57 -2.35 -6.77
CA VAL A 288 -62.74 -2.52 -7.98
C VAL A 288 -61.65 -1.45 -8.07
N PHE A 289 -61.99 -0.18 -7.91
CA PHE A 289 -61.02 0.91 -8.03
C PHE A 289 -60.15 1.06 -6.78
N GLY A 290 -60.67 0.69 -5.60
CA GLY A 290 -59.90 0.59 -4.36
C GLY A 290 -58.84 -0.52 -4.42
N THR A 291 -59.20 -1.72 -4.89
CA THR A 291 -58.25 -2.83 -5.08
C THR A 291 -57.21 -2.51 -6.16
N LEU A 292 -57.60 -1.89 -7.27
CA LEU A 292 -56.67 -1.41 -8.29
C LEU A 292 -55.66 -0.40 -7.73
N THR A 293 -56.14 0.57 -6.95
CA THR A 293 -55.27 1.57 -6.30
C THR A 293 -54.31 0.90 -5.32
N ALA A 294 -54.80 -0.04 -4.50
CA ALA A 294 -53.98 -0.79 -3.54
C ALA A 294 -52.92 -1.67 -4.23
N TYR A 295 -53.23 -2.23 -5.40
CA TYR A 295 -52.30 -3.05 -6.18
C TYR A 295 -51.21 -2.20 -6.87
N VAL A 296 -51.56 -1.03 -7.39
CA VAL A 296 -50.65 -0.20 -8.21
C VAL A 296 -49.82 0.78 -7.37
N ALA A 297 -50.38 1.33 -6.28
CA ALA A 297 -49.71 2.32 -5.44
C ALA A 297 -48.33 1.88 -4.89
N PRO A 298 -48.11 0.62 -4.46
CA PRO A 298 -46.81 0.14 -4.02
C PRO A 298 -45.69 0.28 -5.07
N GLY A 299 -46.02 0.09 -6.34
CA GLY A 299 -45.06 0.17 -7.44
C GLY A 299 -44.65 1.59 -7.83
N LEU A 300 -45.49 2.60 -7.50
CA LEU A 300 -45.28 4.01 -7.86
C LEU A 300 -44.75 4.87 -6.72
N LEU A 301 -44.99 4.47 -5.47
CA LEU A 301 -44.50 5.15 -4.27
C LEU A 301 -43.43 4.31 -3.56
N PRO A 302 -42.34 3.91 -4.25
CA PRO A 302 -41.35 3.02 -3.67
C PRO A 302 -40.66 3.64 -2.46
N ILE A 303 -40.62 4.95 -2.29
CA ILE A 303 -40.01 5.58 -1.11
C ILE A 303 -40.75 5.19 0.18
N ARG A 304 -42.08 4.99 0.10
CA ARG A 304 -42.93 4.58 1.23
C ARG A 304 -42.96 3.06 1.43
N TYR A 305 -42.95 2.30 0.33
CA TYR A 305 -43.16 0.85 0.34
C TYR A 305 -41.91 0.00 0.10
N ALA A 306 -40.78 0.60 -0.28
CA ALA A 306 -39.54 -0.16 -0.38
C ALA A 306 -39.19 -0.73 0.99
N PRO A 307 -38.61 -1.95 1.02
CA PRO A 307 -37.79 -2.32 2.15
C PRO A 307 -36.65 -1.30 2.16
N THR A 308 -36.77 -0.26 2.98
CA THR A 308 -35.59 0.50 3.36
C THR A 308 -34.67 -0.50 4.03
N PRO A 309 -33.42 -0.68 3.55
CA PRO A 309 -32.37 -1.27 4.37
C PRO A 309 -32.49 -0.63 5.74
N THR A 310 -32.64 -1.48 6.74
CA THR A 310 -33.15 -1.19 8.07
C THR A 310 -32.26 -0.17 8.77
N ARG A 311 -32.42 1.10 8.40
CA ARG A 311 -32.03 2.21 9.25
C ARG A 311 -33.02 2.18 10.40
N ASP A 312 -32.74 1.35 11.40
CA ASP A 312 -33.36 1.51 12.71
C ASP A 312 -33.09 2.95 13.13
N PRO A 313 -34.11 3.83 13.14
CA PRO A 313 -33.93 5.24 13.45
C PRO A 313 -33.45 5.42 14.89
N ARG A 314 -33.75 4.44 15.77
CA ARG A 314 -33.37 4.46 17.19
C ARG A 314 -31.96 3.92 17.40
N GLY A 315 -31.61 2.79 16.77
CA GLY A 315 -30.26 2.24 16.78
C GLY A 315 -29.20 3.16 16.15
N SER A 316 -29.55 3.85 15.05
CA SER A 316 -28.63 4.78 14.36
C SER A 316 -28.48 6.15 15.03
N ARG A 317 -29.46 6.59 15.84
CA ARG A 317 -29.34 7.83 16.66
C ARG A 317 -28.58 7.60 17.97
N ARG A 318 -28.59 6.39 18.52
CA ARG A 318 -27.81 6.04 19.73
C ARG A 318 -26.39 5.58 19.43
N ARG A 319 -26.11 5.01 18.26
CA ARG A 319 -24.72 4.74 17.83
C ARG A 319 -24.09 6.06 17.40
N SER A 320 -23.33 6.67 18.31
CA SER A 320 -22.23 7.57 17.95
C SER A 320 -21.52 6.99 16.73
N GLN A 321 -21.55 7.71 15.60
CA GLN A 321 -20.82 7.26 14.42
C GLN A 321 -19.34 7.36 14.75
N SER A 322 -18.72 6.21 15.00
CA SER A 322 -17.26 6.13 15.09
C SER A 322 -16.66 6.84 13.87
N PRO A 323 -15.59 7.63 14.03
CA PRO A 323 -14.91 8.30 12.91
C PRO A 323 -14.58 7.35 11.74
N GLU A 324 -14.27 6.09 12.05
CA GLU A 324 -13.98 5.02 11.08
C GLU A 324 -15.18 4.69 10.19
N ARG A 325 -16.35 4.44 10.78
CA ARG A 325 -17.60 4.20 10.04
C ARG A 325 -17.97 5.36 9.11
N ARG A 326 -17.70 6.60 9.53
CA ARG A 326 -17.93 7.78 8.67
C ARG A 326 -16.97 7.79 7.47
N ARG A 327 -15.68 7.56 7.69
CA ARG A 327 -14.68 7.43 6.61
C ARG A 327 -15.04 6.29 5.65
N PHE A 328 -15.49 5.16 6.18
CA PHE A 328 -15.97 4.03 5.39
C PHE A 328 -17.17 4.44 4.52
N ALA A 329 -18.17 5.10 5.10
CA ALA A 329 -19.34 5.58 4.36
C ALA A 329 -18.98 6.58 3.25
N ASP A 330 -18.10 7.53 3.55
CA ASP A 330 -17.61 8.51 2.57
C ASP A 330 -16.87 7.83 1.41
N HIS A 331 -16.03 6.82 1.70
CA HIS A 331 -15.38 6.01 0.67
C HIS A 331 -16.39 5.25 -0.19
N VAL A 332 -17.35 4.55 0.41
CA VAL A 332 -18.37 3.78 -0.32
C VAL A 332 -19.19 4.69 -1.24
N HIS A 333 -19.64 5.85 -0.74
CA HIS A 333 -20.35 6.83 -1.58
C HIS A 333 -19.48 7.32 -2.74
N GLY A 334 -18.21 7.66 -2.47
CA GLY A 334 -17.25 8.08 -3.49
C GLY A 334 -17.00 6.98 -4.54
N SER A 335 -16.79 5.74 -4.10
CA SER A 335 -16.55 4.58 -4.98
C SER A 335 -17.76 4.23 -5.83
N VAL A 336 -18.99 4.21 -5.26
CA VAL A 336 -20.22 4.01 -6.04
C VAL A 336 -20.35 5.10 -7.11
N GLN A 337 -20.15 6.37 -6.73
CA GLN A 337 -20.24 7.47 -7.68
C GLN A 337 -19.20 7.33 -8.81
N ARG A 338 -17.94 7.02 -8.48
CA ARG A 338 -16.86 6.83 -9.47
C ARG A 338 -17.14 5.66 -10.40
N GLN A 339 -17.54 4.49 -9.87
CA GLN A 339 -17.75 3.28 -10.68
C GLN A 339 -18.93 3.41 -11.65
N TYR A 340 -20.02 4.07 -11.23
CA TYR A 340 -21.17 4.35 -12.11
C TYR A 340 -20.92 5.50 -13.09
N ALA A 341 -20.08 6.48 -12.72
CA ALA A 341 -19.67 7.54 -13.64
C ALA A 341 -18.75 7.00 -14.74
N LYS A 342 -17.84 6.06 -14.40
CA LYS A 342 -16.95 5.39 -15.34
C LYS A 342 -17.70 4.57 -16.40
N ARG A 343 -18.83 3.96 -16.02
CA ARG A 343 -19.69 3.14 -16.89
C ARG A 343 -20.86 3.90 -17.52
N ALA A 344 -20.91 5.21 -17.34
CA ALA A 344 -21.96 6.01 -17.95
C ALA A 344 -21.76 6.04 -19.48
N PRO A 345 -22.84 5.96 -20.27
CA PRO A 345 -22.75 6.07 -21.73
C PRO A 345 -22.03 7.37 -22.16
N SER A 346 -21.17 7.28 -23.17
CA SER A 346 -20.43 8.44 -23.70
C SER A 346 -21.34 9.48 -24.37
N SER A 347 -22.54 9.07 -24.81
CA SER A 347 -23.50 9.98 -25.45
C SER A 347 -24.03 11.04 -24.47
N PRO A 348 -23.94 12.35 -24.81
CA PRO A 348 -24.39 13.44 -23.95
C PRO A 348 -25.86 13.36 -23.56
N LEU A 349 -26.73 12.83 -24.44
CA LEU A 349 -28.17 12.70 -24.20
C LEU A 349 -28.52 11.50 -23.30
N GLN A 350 -27.71 10.44 -23.34
CA GLN A 350 -27.98 9.23 -22.56
C GLN A 350 -27.41 9.31 -21.15
N ARG A 351 -26.34 10.06 -20.92
CA ARG A 351 -25.73 10.25 -19.60
C ARG A 351 -26.69 10.79 -18.52
N PRO A 352 -27.53 11.83 -18.76
CA PRO A 352 -28.52 12.26 -17.77
C PRO A 352 -29.60 11.20 -17.53
N LEU A 353 -30.00 10.46 -18.56
CA LEU A 353 -30.98 9.37 -18.42
C LEU A 353 -30.42 8.20 -17.59
N TRP A 354 -29.17 7.80 -17.84
CA TRP A 354 -28.45 6.79 -17.06
C TRP A 354 -28.34 7.21 -15.58
N THR A 355 -27.91 8.44 -15.32
CA THR A 355 -27.77 8.93 -13.94
C THR A 355 -29.10 9.02 -13.21
N ALA A 356 -30.18 9.42 -13.89
CA ALA A 356 -31.54 9.43 -13.34
C ALA A 356 -32.04 7.99 -13.05
N ALA A 357 -31.85 7.07 -13.99
CA ALA A 357 -32.30 5.69 -13.87
C ALA A 357 -31.56 4.92 -12.77
N THR A 358 -30.25 5.09 -12.66
CA THR A 358 -29.41 4.40 -11.66
C THR A 358 -29.39 5.09 -10.30
N ARG A 359 -30.00 6.28 -10.15
CA ARG A 359 -29.97 7.06 -8.89
C ARG A 359 -30.41 6.22 -7.69
N ARG A 360 -31.52 5.50 -7.84
CA ARG A 360 -32.08 4.67 -6.75
C ARG A 360 -31.18 3.48 -6.44
N THR A 361 -30.66 2.79 -7.45
CA THR A 361 -29.78 1.64 -7.25
C THR A 361 -28.49 2.07 -6.54
N ARG A 362 -27.86 3.17 -6.98
CA ARG A 362 -26.66 3.74 -6.37
C ARG A 362 -26.85 4.05 -4.88
N THR A 363 -27.93 4.75 -4.52
CA THR A 363 -28.20 5.11 -3.12
C THR A 363 -28.53 3.88 -2.28
N THR A 364 -29.26 2.92 -2.85
CA THR A 364 -29.65 1.69 -2.13
C THR A 364 -28.41 0.83 -1.89
N LEU A 365 -27.59 0.61 -2.92
CA LEU A 365 -26.34 -0.15 -2.83
C LEU A 365 -25.37 0.45 -1.82
N ALA A 366 -25.15 1.77 -1.86
CA ALA A 366 -24.26 2.43 -0.91
C ALA A 366 -24.73 2.21 0.54
N ASN A 367 -26.03 2.40 0.81
CA ASN A 367 -26.60 2.19 2.14
C ASN A 367 -26.53 0.72 2.58
N GLU A 368 -26.83 -0.22 1.70
CA GLU A 368 -26.73 -1.67 1.97
C GLU A 368 -25.29 -2.05 2.35
N ILE A 369 -24.29 -1.59 1.60
CA ILE A 369 -22.87 -1.85 1.90
C ILE A 369 -22.46 -1.24 3.24
N ILE A 370 -22.86 0.00 3.52
CA ILE A 370 -22.55 0.68 4.79
C ILE A 370 -23.19 -0.06 5.98
N GLU A 371 -24.41 -0.57 5.83
CA GLU A 371 -25.10 -1.33 6.88
C GLU A 371 -24.44 -2.68 7.15
N VAL A 372 -24.05 -3.40 6.10
CA VAL A 372 -23.54 -4.78 6.21
C VAL A 372 -22.05 -4.86 6.58
N TYR A 373 -21.25 -3.93 6.07
CA TYR A 373 -19.78 -3.95 6.21
C TYR A 373 -19.23 -2.88 7.15
N GLY A 374 -19.97 -1.79 7.39
CA GLY A 374 -19.45 -0.62 8.10
C GLY A 374 -19.02 -0.88 9.55
N ASP A 375 -19.59 -1.90 10.20
CA ASP A 375 -19.30 -2.26 11.60
C ASP A 375 -18.30 -3.44 11.72
N LYS A 376 -17.82 -4.01 10.60
CA LYS A 376 -16.97 -5.22 10.59
C LYS A 376 -15.46 -4.96 10.55
N GLY A 377 -15.03 -3.68 10.58
CA GLY A 377 -13.61 -3.33 10.49
C GLY A 377 -12.94 -3.72 9.16
N ILE A 378 -13.72 -3.96 8.11
CA ILE A 378 -13.19 -4.34 6.79
C ILE A 378 -12.71 -3.07 6.08
N ALA A 379 -11.48 -3.10 5.55
CA ALA A 379 -10.93 -1.99 4.77
C ALA A 379 -11.85 -1.66 3.57
N PRO A 380 -12.23 -0.38 3.36
CA PRO A 380 -13.20 0.01 2.33
C PRO A 380 -12.83 -0.46 0.91
N THR A 381 -11.53 -0.50 0.59
CA THR A 381 -11.01 -0.91 -0.73
C THR A 381 -11.34 -2.37 -1.05
N ARG A 382 -11.46 -3.24 -0.04
CA ARG A 382 -11.79 -4.67 -0.22
C ARG A 382 -13.21 -4.91 -0.76
N ILE A 383 -14.06 -3.88 -0.78
CA ILE A 383 -15.46 -3.96 -1.25
C ILE A 383 -15.64 -3.26 -2.60
N ASP A 384 -14.64 -2.52 -3.09
CA ASP A 384 -14.71 -1.81 -4.37
C ASP A 384 -14.99 -2.76 -5.55
N TRP A 385 -14.54 -4.02 -5.47
CA TRP A 385 -14.85 -5.06 -6.47
C TRP A 385 -16.36 -5.35 -6.56
N LEU A 386 -17.06 -5.39 -5.43
CA LEU A 386 -18.49 -5.68 -5.36
C LEU A 386 -19.29 -4.49 -5.93
N ILE A 387 -18.87 -3.27 -5.58
CA ILE A 387 -19.43 -2.04 -6.15
C ILE A 387 -19.25 -1.99 -7.67
N ALA A 388 -18.05 -2.32 -8.14
CA ALA A 388 -17.75 -2.38 -9.58
C ALA A 388 -18.59 -3.44 -10.30
N TRP A 389 -18.80 -4.61 -9.68
CA TRP A 389 -19.63 -5.68 -10.21
C TRP A 389 -21.10 -5.26 -10.36
N HIS A 390 -21.69 -4.62 -9.34
CA HIS A 390 -23.07 -4.11 -9.44
C HIS A 390 -23.20 -3.02 -10.50
N ALA A 391 -22.23 -2.10 -10.59
CA ALA A 391 -22.23 -1.07 -11.62
C ALA A 391 -22.18 -1.67 -13.04
N GLU A 392 -21.46 -2.78 -13.23
CA GLU A 392 -21.39 -3.51 -14.49
C GLU A 392 -22.68 -4.30 -14.79
N GLU A 393 -23.33 -4.89 -13.79
CA GLU A 393 -24.64 -5.54 -13.99
C GLU A 393 -25.71 -4.52 -14.40
N ASP A 394 -25.74 -3.35 -13.79
CA ASP A 394 -26.64 -2.25 -14.16
C ASP A 394 -26.35 -1.71 -15.56
N GLU A 395 -25.08 -1.62 -15.95
CA GLU A 395 -24.67 -1.22 -17.31
C GLU A 395 -25.18 -2.22 -18.35
N ARG A 396 -24.97 -3.53 -18.12
CA ARG A 396 -25.50 -4.58 -19.00
C ARG A 396 -27.03 -4.55 -19.06
N ALA A 397 -27.70 -4.31 -17.93
CA ALA A 397 -29.16 -4.20 -17.89
C ALA A 397 -29.67 -2.97 -18.67
N TRP A 398 -28.94 -1.85 -18.60
CA TRP A 398 -29.25 -0.64 -19.36
C TRP A 398 -29.04 -0.84 -20.86
N ALA A 399 -27.91 -1.43 -21.26
CA ALA A 399 -27.61 -1.76 -22.65
C ALA A 399 -28.67 -2.73 -23.23
N ALA A 400 -29.15 -3.68 -22.44
CA ALA A 400 -30.24 -4.58 -22.80
C ALA A 400 -31.65 -3.93 -22.79
N GLY A 401 -31.76 -2.63 -22.51
CA GLY A 401 -33.02 -1.89 -22.45
C GLY A 401 -33.93 -2.24 -21.27
N LYS A 402 -33.50 -3.11 -20.35
CA LYS A 402 -34.30 -3.60 -19.21
C LYS A 402 -34.54 -2.54 -18.13
N VAL A 403 -33.72 -1.49 -18.11
CA VAL A 403 -33.78 -0.42 -17.10
C VAL A 403 -34.81 0.67 -17.45
N ARG A 404 -35.27 0.73 -18.71
CA ARG A 404 -36.47 1.50 -19.04
C ARG A 404 -37.66 0.71 -18.49
N ASP A 405 -38.39 1.26 -17.54
CA ASP A 405 -39.65 0.68 -17.07
C ASP A 405 -40.81 1.27 -17.90
N PRO A 406 -41.13 0.75 -19.09
CA PRO A 406 -42.29 1.21 -19.87
C PRO A 406 -43.60 1.03 -19.10
N LYS A 407 -43.60 0.15 -18.08
CA LYS A 407 -44.77 -0.09 -17.23
C LYS A 407 -44.99 1.03 -16.21
N ARG A 408 -44.05 1.97 -16.05
CA ARG A 408 -44.23 3.11 -15.14
C ARG A 408 -45.37 4.03 -15.57
N LEU A 409 -45.46 4.35 -16.86
CA LEU A 409 -46.56 5.17 -17.39
C LEU A 409 -47.90 4.45 -17.24
N LEU A 410 -47.95 3.15 -17.57
CA LEU A 410 -49.15 2.32 -17.41
C LEU A 410 -49.59 2.23 -15.94
N ARG A 411 -48.66 2.10 -15.01
CA ARG A 411 -48.96 2.15 -13.57
C ARG A 411 -49.49 3.52 -13.17
N ILE A 412 -48.89 4.64 -13.62
CA ILE A 412 -49.38 5.99 -13.30
C ILE A 412 -50.82 6.16 -13.79
N ALA A 413 -51.13 5.71 -15.02
CA ALA A 413 -52.48 5.71 -15.55
C ALA A 413 -53.43 4.84 -14.73
N GLY A 414 -53.00 3.64 -14.31
CA GLY A 414 -53.78 2.75 -13.45
C GLY A 414 -54.07 3.34 -12.06
N LEU A 415 -53.12 4.05 -11.47
CA LEU A 415 -53.32 4.78 -10.20
C LEU A 415 -54.30 5.94 -10.38
N ALA A 416 -54.14 6.73 -11.45
CA ALA A 416 -55.05 7.83 -11.74
C ALA A 416 -56.48 7.33 -11.97
N ALA A 417 -56.67 6.26 -12.75
CA ALA A 417 -57.95 5.62 -12.95
C ALA A 417 -58.55 5.07 -11.64
N GLY A 418 -57.71 4.46 -10.79
CA GLY A 418 -58.07 4.03 -9.43
C GLY A 418 -58.62 5.17 -8.57
N VAL A 419 -57.87 6.27 -8.48
CA VAL A 419 -58.26 7.45 -7.69
C VAL A 419 -59.54 8.09 -8.26
N ILE A 420 -59.64 8.27 -9.57
CA ILE A 420 -60.82 8.83 -10.23
C ILE A 420 -62.05 7.96 -9.95
N GLY A 421 -61.93 6.63 -10.04
CA GLY A 421 -63.03 5.72 -9.77
C GLY A 421 -63.52 5.78 -8.31
N VAL A 422 -62.61 5.89 -7.34
CA VAL A 422 -62.96 6.09 -5.92
C VAL A 422 -63.68 7.42 -5.70
N VAL A 423 -63.19 8.51 -6.32
CA VAL A 423 -63.82 9.83 -6.22
C VAL A 423 -65.21 9.83 -6.88
N ALA A 424 -65.38 9.17 -8.03
CA ALA A 424 -66.66 9.05 -8.70
C ALA A 424 -67.68 8.25 -7.87
N ALA A 425 -67.23 7.13 -7.26
CA ALA A 425 -68.08 6.36 -6.35
C ALA A 425 -68.52 7.18 -5.13
N TRP A 426 -67.61 7.98 -4.58
CA TRP A 426 -67.90 8.90 -3.48
C TRP A 426 -68.92 9.98 -3.89
N TYR A 427 -68.76 10.58 -5.06
CA TYR A 427 -69.65 11.61 -5.59
C TYR A 427 -71.08 11.09 -5.84
N LEU A 428 -71.23 9.82 -6.25
CA LEU A 428 -72.53 9.19 -6.42
C LEU A 428 -73.22 8.88 -5.08
N ALA A 429 -72.44 8.50 -4.07
CA ALA A 429 -72.95 8.06 -2.79
C ALA A 429 -73.29 9.24 -1.84
N MET A 430 -72.50 10.32 -1.88
CA MET A 430 -72.61 11.44 -0.94
C MET A 430 -73.98 12.16 -0.97
N PRO A 431 -74.57 12.53 -2.12
CA PRO A 431 -75.86 13.23 -2.15
C PRO A 431 -76.99 12.36 -1.57
N GLN A 432 -76.92 11.06 -1.81
CA GLN A 432 -77.91 10.09 -1.32
C GLN A 432 -77.83 9.96 0.21
N MET A 433 -76.64 9.94 0.78
CA MET A 433 -76.46 9.91 2.24
C MET A 433 -76.97 11.20 2.90
N GLN A 434 -76.67 12.37 2.30
CA GLN A 434 -77.10 13.67 2.82
C GLN A 434 -78.63 13.83 2.77
N TRP A 435 -79.27 13.25 1.75
CA TRP A 435 -80.73 13.26 1.62
C TRP A 435 -81.42 12.33 2.62
N ALA A 436 -80.85 11.18 2.93
CA ALA A 436 -81.38 10.25 3.93
C ALA A 436 -81.32 10.83 5.35
N HIS A 437 -80.11 11.10 5.85
CA HIS A 437 -79.88 11.59 7.21
C HIS A 437 -78.56 12.38 7.28
N PRO A 438 -78.58 13.73 7.27
CA PRO A 438 -77.36 14.54 7.17
C PRO A 438 -76.43 14.40 8.38
N VAL A 439 -76.97 14.25 9.59
CA VAL A 439 -76.17 14.07 10.81
C VAL A 439 -75.42 12.73 10.80
N ILE A 440 -76.11 11.64 10.47
CA ILE A 440 -75.51 10.30 10.43
C ILE A 440 -74.51 10.20 9.28
N ALA A 441 -74.80 10.83 8.12
CA ALA A 441 -73.89 10.92 6.99
C ALA A 441 -72.57 11.62 7.37
N ASN A 442 -72.64 12.73 8.11
CA ASN A 442 -71.45 13.44 8.57
C ASN A 442 -70.63 12.61 9.57
N ILE A 443 -71.28 11.86 10.46
CA ILE A 443 -70.59 10.93 11.38
C ILE A 443 -69.90 9.80 10.62
N ALA A 444 -70.60 9.17 9.66
CA ALA A 444 -70.05 8.10 8.82
C ALA A 444 -68.81 8.59 8.05
N MET A 445 -68.88 9.80 7.48
CA MET A 445 -67.77 10.44 6.78
C MET A 445 -66.61 10.78 7.72
N GLY A 446 -66.90 11.29 8.92
CA GLY A 446 -65.89 11.57 9.95
C GLY A 446 -65.14 10.31 10.35
N TRP A 447 -65.84 9.21 10.61
CA TRP A 447 -65.23 7.92 10.94
C TRP A 447 -64.41 7.33 9.79
N LEU A 448 -64.90 7.43 8.56
CA LEU A 448 -64.15 6.97 7.39
C LEU A 448 -62.86 7.78 7.18
N LEU A 449 -62.94 9.11 7.30
CA LEU A 449 -61.78 10.00 7.18
C LEU A 449 -60.75 9.73 8.29
N VAL A 450 -61.19 9.71 9.56
CA VAL A 450 -60.32 9.43 10.70
C VAL A 450 -59.73 8.03 10.60
N GLY A 451 -60.52 7.03 10.18
CA GLY A 451 -60.08 5.66 9.98
C GLY A 451 -58.98 5.55 8.91
N VAL A 452 -59.16 6.19 7.76
CA VAL A 452 -58.16 6.23 6.67
C VAL A 452 -56.88 6.95 7.11
N VAL A 453 -57.00 8.07 7.84
CA VAL A 453 -55.85 8.79 8.38
C VAL A 453 -55.10 7.95 9.40
N LEU A 454 -55.80 7.28 10.33
CA LEU A 454 -55.19 6.39 11.32
C LEU A 454 -54.51 5.18 10.67
N LEU A 455 -55.09 4.59 9.63
CA LEU A 455 -54.45 3.52 8.85
C LEU A 455 -53.18 4.01 8.15
N ALA A 456 -53.20 5.23 7.59
CA ALA A 456 -52.05 5.83 6.93
C ALA A 456 -50.94 6.22 7.93
N VAL A 457 -51.28 6.75 9.10
CA VAL A 457 -50.33 7.11 10.17
C VAL A 457 -49.78 5.86 10.87
N GLY A 458 -50.64 4.86 11.09
CA GLY A 458 -50.27 3.55 11.63
C GLY A 458 -49.46 2.68 10.67
N ARG A 459 -49.23 3.14 9.43
CA ARG A 459 -48.44 2.45 8.39
C ARG A 459 -48.95 1.05 8.06
N ALA A 460 -50.24 0.78 8.28
CA ALA A 460 -50.84 -0.52 8.02
C ALA A 460 -50.68 -0.93 6.54
N ASP A 461 -50.80 0.05 5.64
CA ASP A 461 -50.53 -0.07 4.21
C ASP A 461 -49.11 -0.57 3.92
N VAL A 462 -48.10 0.00 4.58
CA VAL A 462 -46.70 -0.37 4.43
C VAL A 462 -46.43 -1.77 4.96
N HIS A 463 -47.01 -2.12 6.11
CA HIS A 463 -46.84 -3.44 6.70
C HIS A 463 -47.49 -4.54 5.85
N LEU A 464 -48.69 -4.32 5.32
CA LEU A 464 -49.38 -5.28 4.47
C LEU A 464 -48.58 -5.52 3.18
N VAL A 465 -48.17 -4.46 2.50
CA VAL A 465 -47.37 -4.54 1.28
C VAL A 465 -46.03 -5.23 1.55
N ARG A 466 -45.35 -4.88 2.66
CA ARG A 466 -44.09 -5.55 3.03
C ARG A 466 -44.32 -7.02 3.34
N HIS A 467 -45.39 -7.39 4.04
CA HIS A 467 -45.69 -8.79 4.35
C HIS A 467 -45.85 -9.63 3.08
N TYR A 468 -46.65 -9.16 2.11
CA TYR A 468 -46.83 -9.85 0.84
C TYR A 468 -45.57 -9.88 -0.02
N THR A 469 -44.86 -8.76 -0.10
CA THR A 469 -43.65 -8.65 -0.94
C THR A 469 -42.42 -9.26 -0.29
N HIS A 470 -42.42 -9.52 1.03
CA HIS A 470 -41.26 -10.02 1.78
C HIS A 470 -40.70 -11.32 1.18
N ARG A 471 -41.57 -12.27 0.81
CA ARG A 471 -41.13 -13.51 0.15
C ARG A 471 -40.45 -13.23 -1.19
N ALA A 472 -41.04 -12.36 -2.00
CA ALA A 472 -40.47 -11.97 -3.29
C ALA A 472 -39.10 -11.28 -3.10
N TRP A 473 -38.99 -10.35 -2.15
CA TRP A 473 -37.72 -9.70 -1.80
C TRP A 473 -36.68 -10.71 -1.32
N ARG A 474 -37.02 -11.59 -0.37
CA ARG A 474 -36.10 -12.62 0.12
C ARG A 474 -35.57 -13.51 -1.00
N THR A 475 -36.44 -13.95 -1.92
CA THR A 475 -36.00 -14.74 -3.08
C THR A 475 -35.12 -13.94 -4.04
N ALA A 476 -35.39 -12.63 -4.22
CA ALA A 476 -34.58 -11.76 -5.06
C ALA A 476 -33.18 -11.53 -4.45
N TYR A 477 -33.10 -11.25 -3.14
CA TYR A 477 -31.84 -11.08 -2.41
C TYR A 477 -31.03 -12.39 -2.36
N GLU A 478 -31.67 -13.55 -2.16
CA GLU A 478 -30.96 -14.85 -2.17
C GLU A 478 -30.39 -15.16 -3.57
N LYS A 479 -31.17 -14.92 -4.63
CA LYS A 479 -30.67 -15.07 -6.02
C LYS A 479 -29.51 -14.12 -6.30
N ARG A 480 -29.57 -12.88 -5.79
CA ARG A 480 -28.49 -11.90 -5.92
C ARG A 480 -27.24 -12.37 -5.18
N PHE A 481 -27.38 -12.83 -3.93
CA PHE A 481 -26.29 -13.35 -3.11
C PHE A 481 -25.56 -14.52 -3.78
N VAL A 482 -26.29 -15.46 -4.40
CA VAL A 482 -25.67 -16.57 -5.16
C VAL A 482 -24.82 -16.05 -6.34
N ARG A 483 -25.31 -15.03 -7.06
CA ARG A 483 -24.55 -14.39 -8.16
C ARG A 483 -23.32 -13.63 -7.66
N GLU A 484 -23.47 -12.89 -6.56
CA GLU A 484 -22.37 -12.21 -5.88
C GLU A 484 -21.29 -13.22 -5.47
N GLY A 485 -21.67 -14.39 -4.93
CA GLY A 485 -20.75 -15.48 -4.57
C GLY A 485 -20.06 -16.15 -5.76
N GLN A 486 -20.72 -16.25 -6.92
CA GLN A 486 -20.07 -16.72 -8.17
C GLN A 486 -19.09 -15.67 -8.72
N ALA A 487 -19.46 -14.38 -8.67
CA ALA A 487 -18.59 -13.29 -9.07
C ALA A 487 -17.35 -13.20 -8.16
N TYR A 488 -17.52 -13.39 -6.86
CA TYR A 488 -16.43 -13.48 -5.88
C TYR A 488 -15.43 -14.57 -6.24
N ARG A 489 -15.91 -15.80 -6.48
CA ARG A 489 -15.03 -16.93 -6.88
C ARG A 489 -14.29 -16.65 -8.18
N ARG A 490 -14.95 -16.08 -9.19
CA ARG A 490 -14.26 -15.67 -10.44
C ARG A 490 -13.21 -14.60 -10.19
N ARG A 491 -13.46 -13.65 -9.29
CA ARG A 491 -12.50 -12.61 -8.91
C ARG A 491 -11.29 -13.22 -8.18
N LEU A 492 -11.50 -14.19 -7.28
CA LEU A 492 -10.41 -14.92 -6.65
C LEU A 492 -9.56 -15.69 -7.66
N MET A 493 -10.19 -16.41 -8.59
CA MET A 493 -9.47 -17.10 -9.68
C MET A 493 -8.64 -16.11 -10.52
N LEU A 494 -9.20 -14.94 -10.86
CA LEU A 494 -8.48 -13.89 -11.59
C LEU A 494 -7.27 -13.35 -10.82
N LEU A 495 -7.33 -13.34 -9.49
CA LEU A 495 -6.25 -12.87 -8.62
C LEU A 495 -5.30 -13.98 -8.17
N SER A 496 -5.52 -15.23 -8.60
CA SER A 496 -4.74 -16.40 -8.13
C SER A 496 -3.28 -16.36 -8.57
N ASN A 497 -2.99 -15.88 -9.77
CA ASN A 497 -1.63 -15.71 -10.29
C ASN A 497 -1.05 -14.31 -9.99
N ARG A 498 -1.43 -13.73 -8.85
CA ARG A 498 -0.83 -12.49 -8.33
C ARG A 498 0.67 -12.72 -8.13
N PRO A 499 1.54 -11.78 -8.55
CA PRO A 499 2.97 -11.90 -8.30
C PRO A 499 3.27 -11.68 -6.82
N ALA A 500 4.30 -12.34 -6.31
CA ALA A 500 4.80 -12.10 -4.96
C ALA A 500 5.74 -10.87 -4.93
N ASP A 501 6.08 -10.38 -3.74
CA ASP A 501 6.88 -9.15 -3.60
C ASP A 501 8.32 -9.29 -4.10
N ASP A 502 8.90 -10.48 -3.95
CA ASP A 502 10.19 -10.88 -4.50
C ASP A 502 10.19 -10.80 -6.04
N GLU A 503 9.13 -11.27 -6.69
CA GLU A 503 8.97 -11.18 -8.15
C GLU A 503 8.82 -9.73 -8.62
N MET A 504 8.04 -8.92 -7.88
CA MET A 504 7.93 -7.49 -8.13
C MET A 504 9.30 -6.78 -7.97
N ALA A 505 10.10 -7.20 -7.00
CA ALA A 505 11.46 -6.68 -6.78
C ALA A 505 12.39 -7.07 -7.95
N ARG A 506 12.34 -8.34 -8.37
CA ARG A 506 13.11 -8.90 -9.49
C ARG A 506 12.88 -8.13 -10.78
N TRP A 507 11.62 -7.89 -11.15
CA TRP A 507 11.30 -7.08 -12.35
C TRP A 507 11.80 -5.63 -12.26
N LEU A 508 11.73 -5.02 -11.07
CA LEU A 508 12.24 -3.66 -10.87
C LEU A 508 13.75 -3.59 -11.03
N ASP A 509 14.49 -4.60 -10.58
CA ASP A 509 15.94 -4.62 -10.72
C ASP A 509 16.38 -4.86 -12.17
N PHE A 510 15.64 -5.68 -12.94
CA PHE A 510 15.83 -5.75 -14.39
C PHE A 510 15.56 -4.39 -15.08
N ASP A 511 14.55 -3.64 -14.63
CA ASP A 511 14.32 -2.29 -15.14
C ASP A 511 15.45 -1.33 -14.80
N LYS A 512 15.99 -1.37 -13.58
CA LYS A 512 17.13 -0.54 -13.17
C LYS A 512 18.35 -0.81 -14.07
N ILE A 513 18.69 -2.08 -14.27
CA ILE A 513 19.81 -2.50 -15.14
C ILE A 513 19.58 -2.00 -16.57
N TYR A 514 18.37 -2.20 -17.12
CA TYR A 514 18.02 -1.68 -18.44
C TYR A 514 18.17 -0.15 -18.53
N LEU A 515 17.72 0.59 -17.52
CA LEU A 515 17.79 2.05 -17.46
C LEU A 515 19.23 2.58 -17.36
N LYS A 516 20.12 1.89 -16.63
CA LYS A 516 21.55 2.20 -16.60
C LYS A 516 22.17 2.03 -17.98
N THR A 517 21.95 0.89 -18.63
CA THR A 517 22.46 0.64 -19.99
C THR A 517 21.92 1.68 -20.98
N LEU A 518 20.63 2.03 -20.88
CA LEU A 518 20.02 3.08 -21.69
C LEU A 518 20.68 4.44 -21.45
N ALA A 519 20.91 4.82 -20.19
CA ALA A 519 21.56 6.07 -19.85
C ALA A 519 23.02 6.12 -20.34
N MET A 520 23.79 5.04 -20.16
CA MET A 520 25.17 4.93 -20.63
C MET A 520 25.27 5.09 -22.15
N ASN A 521 24.46 4.34 -22.90
CA ASN A 521 24.44 4.42 -24.37
C ASN A 521 24.12 5.84 -24.87
N GLN A 522 23.22 6.55 -24.18
CA GLN A 522 22.83 7.90 -24.58
C GLN A 522 23.88 8.97 -24.28
N TYR A 523 24.70 8.78 -23.25
CA TYR A 523 25.84 9.66 -22.97
C TYR A 523 27.12 9.21 -23.67
N GLY A 524 27.09 8.10 -24.44
CA GLY A 524 28.27 7.53 -25.08
C GLY A 524 29.32 7.04 -24.08
N LEU A 525 28.88 6.59 -22.90
CA LEU A 525 29.76 6.10 -21.84
C LEU A 525 29.93 4.58 -21.94
N SER A 526 31.16 4.11 -21.79
CA SER A 526 31.44 2.70 -21.52
C SER A 526 31.33 2.40 -20.01
N SER A 527 31.25 1.13 -19.61
CA SER A 527 31.21 0.78 -18.18
C SER A 527 32.50 1.17 -17.46
N ARG A 528 33.60 1.38 -18.19
CA ARG A 528 34.88 1.87 -17.66
C ARG A 528 34.85 3.36 -17.32
N ASP A 529 33.99 4.14 -17.97
CA ASP A 529 33.85 5.58 -17.73
C ASP A 529 32.99 5.87 -16.50
N VAL A 530 32.18 4.90 -16.08
CA VAL A 530 31.32 4.97 -14.90
C VAL A 530 32.09 4.45 -13.69
N ILE A 531 32.39 5.35 -12.75
CA ILE A 531 33.10 5.03 -11.50
C ILE A 531 32.12 4.41 -10.49
N ALA A 532 30.92 5.00 -10.40
CA ALA A 532 29.85 4.55 -9.54
C ALA A 532 28.51 4.97 -10.15
N HIS A 533 27.43 4.33 -9.73
CA HIS A 533 26.09 4.73 -10.12
C HIS A 533 25.14 4.61 -8.93
N ALA A 534 24.02 5.33 -9.00
CA ALA A 534 23.00 5.32 -7.97
C ALA A 534 21.61 5.42 -8.61
N PHE A 535 20.67 4.65 -8.07
CA PHE A 535 19.26 4.72 -8.44
C PHE A 535 18.44 5.31 -7.30
N LEU A 536 17.58 6.27 -7.60
CA LEU A 536 16.56 6.74 -6.68
C LEU A 536 15.19 6.53 -7.33
N THR A 537 14.30 5.82 -6.65
CA THR A 537 12.96 5.49 -7.14
C THR A 537 11.90 6.23 -6.33
N GLU A 538 11.10 7.06 -7.00
CA GLU A 538 9.96 7.76 -6.41
C GLU A 538 8.64 7.25 -6.99
N ALA A 539 7.55 7.40 -6.24
CA ALA A 539 6.21 7.12 -6.73
C ALA A 539 5.86 8.10 -7.86
N ALA A 540 5.45 7.59 -9.02
CA ALA A 540 4.97 8.48 -10.08
C ALA A 540 3.61 9.12 -9.70
N PRO A 541 3.29 10.32 -10.22
CA PRO A 541 2.00 10.96 -9.95
C PRO A 541 0.81 10.06 -10.32
N ASN A 542 -0.18 9.95 -9.44
CA ASN A 542 -1.38 9.12 -9.61
C ASN A 542 -1.13 7.61 -9.79
N CYS A 543 0.03 7.09 -9.36
CA CYS A 543 0.28 5.65 -9.36
C CYS A 543 -0.56 4.92 -8.30
N ARG A 544 -0.73 3.61 -8.46
CA ARG A 544 -1.24 2.73 -7.41
C ARG A 544 -0.09 2.30 -6.51
N ARG A 545 -0.38 2.18 -5.23
CA ARG A 545 0.59 1.78 -4.20
C ARG A 545 0.12 0.53 -3.48
N ALA A 546 1.03 -0.39 -3.25
CA ALA A 546 0.80 -1.52 -2.38
C ALA A 546 2.12 -2.04 -1.80
N ARG A 547 2.05 -2.70 -0.65
CA ARG A 547 3.21 -3.30 0.00
C ARG A 547 2.83 -4.57 0.73
N VAL A 548 3.80 -5.42 0.99
CA VAL A 548 3.67 -6.47 2.01
C VAL A 548 3.96 -5.84 3.39
N SER A 549 3.34 -6.34 4.43
CA SER A 549 3.50 -5.87 5.81
C SER A 549 4.99 -5.83 6.18
N ASN A 550 5.47 -4.65 6.60
CA ASN A 550 6.87 -4.34 6.87
C ASN A 550 7.85 -4.50 5.67
N GLY A 551 7.38 -4.89 4.49
CA GLY A 551 8.15 -4.94 3.24
C GLY A 551 8.20 -3.59 2.51
N PRO A 552 9.05 -3.43 1.47
CA PRO A 552 9.16 -2.18 0.72
C PRO A 552 7.86 -1.81 -0.01
N SER A 553 7.62 -0.50 -0.20
CA SER A 553 6.50 -0.02 -1.01
C SER A 553 6.75 -0.31 -2.50
N ARG A 554 5.75 -0.87 -3.18
CA ARG A 554 5.75 -1.03 -4.63
C ARG A 554 4.74 -0.09 -5.26
N PHE A 555 5.06 0.39 -6.47
CA PHE A 555 4.24 1.32 -7.23
C PHE A 555 3.90 0.76 -8.60
N SER A 556 2.71 1.10 -9.13
CA SER A 556 2.35 0.74 -10.50
C SER A 556 3.10 1.57 -11.54
N ALA A 557 3.70 2.69 -11.14
CA ALA A 557 4.55 3.51 -11.97
C ALA A 557 5.57 4.22 -11.08
N TYR A 558 6.81 4.29 -11.55
CA TYR A 558 7.93 4.91 -10.84
C TYR A 558 8.42 6.12 -11.62
N ALA A 559 8.90 7.14 -10.91
CA ALA A 559 9.88 8.04 -11.49
C ALA A 559 11.26 7.60 -11.00
N VAL A 560 12.13 7.23 -11.93
CA VAL A 560 13.45 6.68 -11.63
C VAL A 560 14.50 7.71 -11.99
N TRP A 561 15.35 8.03 -11.02
CA TRP A 561 16.51 8.87 -11.19
C TRP A 561 17.74 7.97 -11.24
N VAL A 562 18.50 8.07 -12.33
CA VAL A 562 19.76 7.36 -12.55
C VAL A 562 20.88 8.37 -12.49
N PHE A 563 21.79 8.21 -11.54
CA PHE A 563 23.02 9.00 -11.44
C PHE A 563 24.19 8.13 -11.87
N LEU A 564 24.94 8.59 -12.85
CA LEU A 564 26.19 7.98 -13.30
C LEU A 564 27.34 8.92 -12.93
N LEU A 565 28.18 8.48 -12.00
CA LEU A 565 29.36 9.22 -11.57
C LEU A 565 30.52 8.84 -12.48
N THR A 566 31.08 9.82 -13.17
CA THR A 566 32.21 9.63 -14.10
C THR A 566 33.41 10.43 -13.63
N GLY A 567 34.59 10.23 -14.24
CA GLY A 567 35.77 11.06 -13.92
C GLY A 567 35.59 12.56 -14.19
N SER A 568 34.64 12.93 -15.05
CA SER A 568 34.40 14.33 -15.48
C SER A 568 33.26 15.04 -14.73
N GLY A 569 32.48 14.31 -13.94
CA GLY A 569 31.28 14.83 -13.28
C GLY A 569 30.17 13.79 -13.19
N VAL A 570 28.98 14.25 -12.82
CA VAL A 570 27.78 13.43 -12.65
C VAL A 570 26.86 13.61 -13.85
N ARG A 571 26.40 12.50 -14.41
CA ARG A 571 25.34 12.47 -15.42
C ARG A 571 24.06 11.96 -14.77
N GLN A 572 22.97 12.68 -14.94
CA GLN A 572 21.70 12.36 -14.33
C GLN A 572 20.64 12.16 -15.41
N VAL A 573 19.89 11.07 -15.29
CA VAL A 573 18.71 10.80 -16.09
C VAL A 573 17.51 10.62 -15.17
N ARG A 574 16.42 11.35 -15.43
CA ARG A 574 15.11 11.06 -14.84
C ARG A 574 14.22 10.45 -15.90
N VAL A 575 13.50 9.38 -15.55
CA VAL A 575 12.53 8.73 -16.44
C VAL A 575 11.24 8.41 -15.70
N HIS A 576 10.15 8.40 -16.44
CA HIS A 576 8.89 7.80 -15.99
C HIS A 576 8.83 6.35 -16.47
N LEU A 577 8.75 5.41 -15.53
CA LEU A 577 8.64 3.97 -15.78
C LEU A 577 7.22 3.50 -15.47
N ASP A 578 6.53 3.01 -16.50
CA ASP A 578 5.27 2.29 -16.34
C ASP A 578 5.56 0.83 -15.97
N PHE A 579 5.31 0.47 -14.71
CA PHE A 579 5.80 -0.79 -14.15
C PHE A 579 5.12 -2.04 -14.71
N PRO A 580 3.82 -2.07 -15.05
CA PRO A 580 3.23 -3.22 -15.74
C PRO A 580 3.86 -3.50 -17.12
N THR A 581 4.11 -2.45 -17.91
CA THR A 581 4.52 -2.60 -19.31
C THR A 581 6.04 -2.55 -19.51
N GLY A 582 6.79 -2.05 -18.52
CA GLY A 582 8.21 -1.73 -18.69
C GLY A 582 8.43 -0.62 -19.72
N ILE A 583 7.45 0.22 -20.04
CA ILE A 583 7.68 1.31 -21.00
C ILE A 583 8.26 2.51 -20.25
N VAL A 584 9.34 3.06 -20.81
CA VAL A 584 10.04 4.24 -20.29
C VAL A 584 9.63 5.46 -21.10
N LYS A 585 9.21 6.54 -20.42
CA LYS A 585 8.71 7.79 -21.02
C LYS A 585 9.29 9.02 -20.30
N ASP A 586 9.02 10.21 -20.86
CA ASP A 586 9.29 11.51 -20.26
C ASP A 586 10.72 11.67 -19.72
N GLN A 587 11.68 11.28 -20.57
CA GLN A 587 13.08 11.31 -20.20
C GLN A 587 13.58 12.75 -20.06
N GLN A 588 14.18 13.06 -18.90
CA GLN A 588 14.91 14.31 -18.65
C GLN A 588 16.37 14.01 -18.36
N ARG A 589 17.26 14.85 -18.89
CA ARG A 589 18.71 14.65 -18.81
C ARG A 589 19.36 15.90 -18.24
N MET A 590 20.28 15.68 -17.31
CA MET A 590 21.13 16.74 -16.74
C MET A 590 22.55 16.22 -16.62
N ALA A 591 23.51 17.12 -16.76
CA ALA A 591 24.91 16.82 -16.51
C ALA A 591 25.51 18.01 -15.76
N PHE A 592 26.24 17.71 -14.69
CA PHE A 592 26.86 18.73 -13.86
C PHE A 592 28.23 18.25 -13.40
N ARG A 593 29.15 19.20 -13.24
CA ARG A 593 30.51 18.92 -12.77
C ARG A 593 30.55 18.88 -11.25
N TYR A 594 31.56 18.24 -10.67
CA TYR A 594 31.68 18.12 -9.22
C TYR A 594 31.81 19.47 -8.51
N ASP A 595 32.49 20.43 -9.12
CA ASP A 595 32.66 21.82 -8.65
C ASP A 595 31.36 22.64 -8.68
N SER A 596 30.33 22.18 -9.40
CA SER A 596 29.03 22.85 -9.47
C SER A 596 28.04 22.41 -8.39
N LEU A 597 28.41 21.44 -7.55
CA LEU A 597 27.61 21.02 -6.39
C LEU A 597 27.82 22.00 -5.24
N ALA A 598 26.76 22.72 -4.84
CA ALA A 598 26.84 23.67 -3.74
C ALA A 598 26.54 23.02 -2.38
N SER A 599 25.54 22.14 -2.33
CA SER A 599 25.22 21.36 -1.13
C SER A 599 24.30 20.19 -1.45
N ALA A 600 24.41 19.11 -0.68
CA ALA A 600 23.43 18.05 -0.58
C ALA A 600 22.79 18.11 0.81
N ARG A 601 21.46 18.05 0.88
CA ARG A 601 20.73 18.05 2.15
C ARG A 601 19.62 17.01 2.10
N THR A 602 19.68 16.07 3.04
CA THR A 602 18.56 15.20 3.37
C THR A 602 17.73 15.87 4.45
N THR A 603 16.46 16.15 4.17
CA THR A 603 15.51 16.70 5.14
C THR A 603 14.48 15.65 5.48
N GLU A 604 14.47 15.22 6.74
CA GLU A 604 13.47 14.28 7.24
C GLU A 604 12.24 15.04 7.71
N TYR A 605 11.08 14.72 7.16
CA TYR A 605 9.81 15.32 7.54
C TYR A 605 9.12 14.41 8.51
N GLY A 606 8.69 14.95 9.64
CA GLY A 606 8.36 14.11 10.77
C GLY A 606 7.55 14.77 11.88
N ILE A 607 7.18 13.99 12.89
CA ILE A 607 6.67 14.49 14.16
C ILE A 607 7.56 13.89 15.25
N ARG A 608 8.18 14.74 16.05
CA ARG A 608 8.96 14.29 17.21
C ARG A 608 8.06 14.32 18.45
N PHE A 609 8.14 13.29 19.28
CA PHE A 609 7.52 13.29 20.61
C PHE A 609 8.62 13.51 21.67
N ASP A 610 8.86 14.77 22.01
CA ASP A 610 9.62 15.11 23.23
C ASP A 610 8.62 15.31 24.37
N ASP A 611 8.83 14.63 25.51
CA ASP A 611 8.23 14.91 26.82
C ASP A 611 6.77 15.39 26.82
N GLY A 612 5.88 14.66 26.14
CA GLY A 612 4.43 14.93 26.13
C GLY A 612 3.98 16.09 25.24
N ARG A 613 4.87 16.74 24.49
CA ARG A 613 4.52 17.75 23.48
C ARG A 613 4.75 17.21 22.07
N ARG A 614 3.74 17.38 21.22
CA ARG A 614 3.81 17.03 19.79
C ARG A 614 4.46 18.18 19.03
N GLU A 615 5.70 18.02 18.59
CA GLU A 615 6.36 19.01 17.74
C GLU A 615 6.39 18.51 16.29
N ARG A 616 5.88 19.33 15.36
CA ARG A 616 5.91 19.02 13.92
C ARG A 616 7.28 19.43 13.38
N LEU A 617 8.03 18.49 12.83
CA LEU A 617 9.24 18.78 12.06
C LEU A 617 8.78 19.29 10.69
N LEU A 618 8.65 20.61 10.57
CA LEU A 618 8.42 21.32 9.31
C LEU A 618 9.72 22.01 8.88
N PRO A 619 9.98 22.13 7.57
CA PRO A 619 11.18 22.80 7.07
C PRO A 619 11.03 24.31 7.25
N GLY A 620 11.98 24.92 7.96
CA GLY A 620 12.22 26.36 7.90
C GLY A 620 11.40 27.22 8.86
N ALA A 621 11.76 27.18 10.14
CA ALA A 621 11.85 28.41 10.93
C ALA A 621 13.30 28.53 11.40
N GLN A 622 14.15 29.15 10.59
CA GLN A 622 15.44 29.65 11.07
C GLN A 622 15.16 30.75 12.09
N GLY A 623 15.08 30.36 13.37
CA GLY A 623 15.28 31.24 14.50
C GLY A 623 16.75 31.16 14.92
N ASN A 624 17.41 32.31 14.92
CA ASN A 624 18.83 32.47 15.24
C ASN A 624 19.29 31.70 16.49
N GLY A 625 20.48 31.09 16.34
CA GLY A 625 21.42 30.81 17.41
C GLY A 625 20.92 29.86 18.48
N HIS A 626 21.33 28.60 18.40
CA HIS A 626 22.08 27.92 19.46
C HIS A 626 22.61 26.61 18.85
N ARG A 627 23.93 26.46 18.88
CA ARG A 627 24.67 25.25 18.48
C ARG A 627 24.25 24.13 19.43
N ARG A 628 23.22 23.35 19.08
CA ARG A 628 22.79 22.17 19.84
C ARG A 628 23.46 20.95 19.23
N GLU A 629 24.25 20.27 20.04
CA GLU A 629 24.96 19.04 19.72
C GLU A 629 24.04 18.01 19.08
N VAL A 630 24.51 17.39 17.99
CA VAL A 630 23.90 16.24 17.35
C VAL A 630 24.02 15.07 18.33
N ARG A 631 23.02 14.90 19.20
CA ARG A 631 22.87 13.73 20.06
C ARG A 631 22.20 12.62 19.24
N ALA A 632 22.61 11.37 19.48
CA ALA A 632 22.17 10.14 18.82
C ALA A 632 20.66 10.09 18.53
N PRO A 633 20.22 9.42 17.44
CA PRO A 633 18.81 9.36 17.05
C PRO A 633 17.95 8.83 18.19
N ASP A 634 17.05 9.68 18.67
CA ASP A 634 16.11 9.37 19.74
C ASP A 634 14.98 8.49 19.18
N LYS A 635 14.66 7.38 19.85
CA LYS A 635 13.73 6.32 19.37
C LYS A 635 12.25 6.78 19.29
N SER A 636 11.98 8.08 19.39
CA SER A 636 10.66 8.71 19.50
C SER A 636 10.32 9.66 18.34
N ALA A 637 11.20 9.82 17.35
CA ALA A 637 10.93 10.62 16.16
C ALA A 637 10.15 9.83 15.10
N LEU A 638 9.09 10.42 14.56
CA LEU A 638 8.36 9.92 13.40
C LEU A 638 8.89 10.61 12.18
N VAL A 639 9.29 9.87 11.15
CA VAL A 639 9.62 10.43 9.84
C VAL A 639 8.60 9.87 8.85
N PHE A 640 7.91 10.75 8.12
CA PHE A 640 6.86 10.44 7.14
C PHE A 640 7.39 10.39 5.70
N PHE A 641 8.40 11.22 5.40
CA PHE A 641 9.09 11.24 4.12
C PHE A 641 10.44 11.92 4.28
N GLN A 642 11.43 11.47 3.52
CA GLN A 642 12.71 12.14 3.40
C GLN A 642 12.72 12.90 2.07
N VAL A 643 13.08 14.17 2.10
CA VAL A 643 13.32 14.95 0.88
C VAL A 643 14.80 15.13 0.75
N PHE A 644 15.38 14.54 -0.29
CA PHE A 644 16.75 14.83 -0.68
C PHE A 644 16.76 16.04 -1.60
N ARG A 645 17.49 17.09 -1.20
CA ARG A 645 17.71 18.27 -2.03
C ARG A 645 19.19 18.39 -2.36
N LEU A 646 19.50 18.34 -3.65
CA LEU A 646 20.82 18.65 -4.19
C LEU A 646 20.77 20.05 -4.81
N SER A 647 21.48 21.00 -4.23
CA SER A 647 21.57 22.37 -4.74
C SER A 647 22.85 22.54 -5.57
N LEU A 648 22.68 23.10 -6.75
CA LEU A 648 23.76 23.47 -7.67
C LEU A 648 24.13 24.95 -7.48
N VAL A 649 25.38 25.30 -7.82
CA VAL A 649 25.90 26.68 -7.72
C VAL A 649 25.14 27.66 -8.62
N ASP A 650 24.50 27.17 -9.69
CA ASP A 650 23.68 27.98 -10.61
C ASP A 650 22.29 28.34 -10.05
N GLY A 651 22.00 27.99 -8.80
CA GLY A 651 20.72 28.25 -8.13
C GLY A 651 19.63 27.25 -8.48
N LYS A 652 19.88 26.25 -9.34
CA LYS A 652 18.95 25.13 -9.54
C LYS A 652 19.08 24.14 -8.38
N TYR A 653 17.98 23.47 -8.07
CA TYR A 653 17.96 22.40 -7.10
C TYR A 653 17.23 21.19 -7.67
N ILE A 654 17.71 20.01 -7.34
CA ILE A 654 17.06 18.74 -7.60
C ILE A 654 16.44 18.32 -6.28
N GLU A 655 15.12 18.15 -6.26
CA GLU A 655 14.36 17.72 -5.10
C GLU A 655 13.76 16.36 -5.39
N ILE A 656 14.09 15.39 -4.54
CA ILE A 656 13.65 14.00 -4.66
C ILE A 656 12.93 13.66 -3.38
N THR A 657 11.66 13.30 -3.51
CA THR A 657 10.84 12.89 -2.37
C THR A 657 10.88 11.38 -2.26
N VAL A 658 11.38 10.92 -1.13
CA VAL A 658 11.51 9.53 -0.76
C VAL A 658 10.45 9.28 0.29
N GLU A 659 9.34 8.70 -0.14
CA GLU A 659 8.25 8.37 0.77
C GLU A 659 8.56 7.07 1.51
N ASN A 660 8.71 7.14 2.83
CA ASN A 660 8.72 5.96 3.66
C ASN A 660 7.90 6.21 4.93
N LEU A 661 6.87 5.36 5.11
CA LEU A 661 6.03 5.16 6.31
C LEU A 661 4.77 6.02 6.57
N GLU A 662 3.66 5.62 5.95
CA GLU A 662 2.29 5.88 6.46
C GLU A 662 1.81 4.83 7.49
N GLU A 663 2.40 3.61 7.52
CA GLU A 663 1.89 2.49 8.35
C GLU A 663 2.06 2.71 9.86
N TRP A 664 3.09 3.43 10.31
CA TRP A 664 3.26 3.75 11.73
C TRP A 664 2.08 4.58 12.29
N LEU A 665 1.53 5.50 11.49
CA LEU A 665 0.38 6.33 11.87
C LEU A 665 -0.91 5.50 12.04
N LEU A 666 -1.07 4.46 11.23
CA LEU A 666 -2.24 3.58 11.27
C LEU A 666 -2.12 2.52 12.37
N ARG A 667 -0.91 1.98 12.63
CA ARG A 667 -0.65 1.03 13.73
C ARG A 667 -0.86 1.65 15.11
N ARG A 668 -0.38 2.87 15.37
CA ARG A 668 -0.50 3.52 16.69
C ARG A 668 -1.92 3.93 17.08
N ALA A 669 -2.82 4.08 16.12
CA ALA A 669 -4.24 4.30 16.41
C ALA A 669 -4.92 3.05 17.01
N GLY A 670 -4.42 1.84 16.69
CA GLY A 670 -4.87 0.57 17.26
C GLY A 670 -4.01 0.05 18.42
N GLU A 671 -2.70 0.33 18.42
CA GLU A 671 -1.71 -0.24 19.35
C GLU A 671 -1.48 0.59 20.63
N MET A 672 -2.15 1.74 20.80
CA MET A 672 -2.12 2.51 22.07
C MET A 672 -2.63 1.72 23.30
N ARG A 673 -3.03 0.45 23.13
CA ARG A 673 -3.44 -0.47 24.19
C ARG A 673 -2.31 -1.38 24.70
N ASN A 674 -1.28 -1.67 23.92
CA ASN A 674 -0.18 -2.59 24.28
C ASN A 674 1.17 -1.93 23.96
N GLY A 675 1.86 -1.43 24.98
CA GLY A 675 2.98 -0.48 24.89
C GLY A 675 4.33 -1.04 24.40
N THR A 676 4.42 -1.47 23.14
CA THR A 676 5.70 -1.85 22.51
C THR A 676 6.09 -0.87 21.39
N PRO A 677 7.31 -0.32 21.39
CA PRO A 677 7.81 0.51 20.30
C PRO A 677 8.25 -0.35 19.10
N ALA A 678 7.60 -0.19 17.96
CA ALA A 678 8.01 -0.79 16.69
C ALA A 678 9.16 0.02 16.05
N GLU A 679 10.16 -0.70 15.55
CA GLU A 679 11.37 -0.18 14.89
C GLU A 679 11.04 0.36 13.48
N MET A 680 11.72 1.43 13.07
CA MET A 680 11.44 2.15 11.82
C MET A 680 11.93 1.33 10.60
N PRO A 681 11.14 1.16 9.52
CA PRO A 681 11.62 0.51 8.32
C PRO A 681 12.81 1.26 7.71
N ASP A 682 13.86 0.49 7.51
CA ASP A 682 15.16 0.94 7.04
C ASP A 682 15.12 1.29 5.54
N THR A 683 15.56 2.49 5.18
CA THR A 683 15.69 3.00 3.79
C THR A 683 17.03 2.60 3.17
N SER A 684 17.41 1.31 3.27
CA SER A 684 18.75 0.82 2.97
C SER A 684 19.30 1.19 1.57
N ASP A 685 18.50 1.07 0.52
CA ASP A 685 18.91 1.36 -0.87
C ASP A 685 19.21 2.85 -1.09
N LEU A 686 18.53 3.70 -0.32
CA LEU A 686 18.67 5.14 -0.37
C LEU A 686 19.91 5.60 0.38
N THR A 687 20.24 4.99 1.52
CA THR A 687 21.40 5.38 2.33
C THR A 687 22.72 5.22 1.54
N GLY A 688 22.84 4.17 0.71
CA GLY A 688 24.00 3.98 -0.17
C GLY A 688 24.13 5.07 -1.25
N ALA A 689 23.07 5.26 -2.03
CA ALA A 689 23.01 6.29 -3.08
C ALA A 689 23.20 7.72 -2.54
N LEU A 690 22.52 8.04 -1.44
CA LEU A 690 22.56 9.36 -0.80
C LEU A 690 23.92 9.63 -0.17
N SER A 691 24.52 8.66 0.53
CA SER A 691 25.85 8.83 1.11
C SER A 691 26.93 9.06 0.04
N ILE A 692 26.82 8.42 -1.12
CA ILE A 692 27.71 8.69 -2.26
C ILE A 692 27.52 10.12 -2.77
N LEU A 693 26.28 10.58 -2.97
CA LEU A 693 26.02 11.94 -3.44
C LEU A 693 26.41 13.01 -2.40
N GLU A 694 26.20 12.74 -1.11
CA GLU A 694 26.61 13.61 0.00
C GLU A 694 28.14 13.68 0.11
N ALA A 695 28.83 12.54 0.04
CA ALA A 695 30.29 12.50 0.06
C ALA A 695 30.87 13.24 -1.15
N VAL A 696 30.30 13.06 -2.34
CA VAL A 696 30.70 13.77 -3.55
C VAL A 696 30.43 15.28 -3.45
N ALA A 697 29.32 15.69 -2.84
CA ALA A 697 29.01 17.10 -2.62
C ALA A 697 29.94 17.75 -1.58
N ALA A 698 30.39 17.00 -0.57
CA ALA A 698 31.31 17.48 0.47
C ALA A 698 32.75 17.58 -0.03
N ASP A 699 33.20 16.59 -0.79
CA ASP A 699 34.61 16.42 -1.16
C ASP A 699 34.92 16.80 -2.62
N GLY A 700 33.90 17.01 -3.46
CA GLY A 700 34.07 17.33 -4.88
C GLY A 700 34.80 16.24 -5.67
N GLY A 701 35.58 16.64 -6.69
CA GLY A 701 36.38 15.71 -7.49
C GLY A 701 37.50 15.00 -6.71
N GLU A 702 37.94 15.58 -5.58
CA GLU A 702 38.95 14.99 -4.69
C GLU A 702 38.45 13.72 -4.00
N TRP A 703 37.12 13.54 -3.87
CA TRP A 703 36.53 12.30 -3.39
C TRP A 703 37.01 11.11 -4.21
N ILE A 704 37.07 11.23 -5.53
CA ILE A 704 37.50 10.16 -6.44
C ILE A 704 38.97 9.82 -6.21
N MET A 705 39.82 10.83 -6.00
CA MET A 705 41.24 10.64 -5.72
C MET A 705 41.45 9.98 -4.35
N ARG A 706 40.69 10.40 -3.33
CA ARG A 706 40.72 9.79 -1.99
C ARG A 706 40.11 8.40 -1.95
N ALA A 707 39.07 8.13 -2.73
CA ALA A 707 38.52 6.79 -2.92
C ALA A 707 39.58 5.89 -3.55
N ARG A 708 40.23 6.33 -4.64
CA ARG A 708 41.37 5.63 -5.27
C ARG A 708 42.60 5.46 -4.35
N ALA A 709 42.84 6.39 -3.43
CA ALA A 709 43.93 6.29 -2.46
C ALA A 709 43.59 5.44 -1.22
N ARG A 710 42.31 5.32 -0.85
CA ARG A 710 41.83 4.36 0.17
C ARG A 710 41.88 2.93 -0.38
N ARG A 711 41.38 2.76 -1.61
CA ARG A 711 41.58 1.60 -2.49
C ARG A 711 43.00 1.01 -2.36
N ARG A 712 44.03 1.78 -2.74
CA ARG A 712 45.44 1.34 -2.65
C ARG A 712 45.96 1.00 -1.25
N ARG A 713 45.36 1.52 -0.18
CA ARG A 713 45.80 1.27 1.21
C ARG A 713 45.15 0.04 1.82
N ASN A 714 43.90 -0.24 1.45
CA ASN A 714 43.16 -1.38 1.97
C ASN A 714 43.52 -2.69 1.23
N ALA A 715 43.95 -2.59 -0.04
CA ALA A 715 44.43 -3.71 -0.85
C ALA A 715 45.87 -4.15 -0.55
N ALA A 716 46.63 -3.39 0.26
CA ALA A 716 47.94 -3.85 0.67
C ALA A 716 47.75 -4.98 1.70
N PRO A 717 48.20 -6.22 1.44
CA PRO A 717 48.15 -7.27 2.44
C PRO A 717 48.93 -6.76 3.65
N GLY A 718 48.35 -6.97 4.84
CA GLY A 718 48.96 -6.60 6.11
C GLY A 718 50.42 -6.99 6.09
N SER A 719 51.29 -5.99 5.97
CA SER A 719 52.67 -6.15 6.37
C SER A 719 52.58 -6.53 7.84
N ASP A 720 53.06 -7.74 8.14
CA ASP A 720 53.46 -8.07 9.49
C ASP A 720 54.19 -6.85 10.05
N ALA A 721 53.64 -6.36 11.15
CA ALA A 721 54.18 -5.21 11.86
C ALA A 721 55.60 -5.56 12.32
N LEU A 722 56.59 -5.28 11.47
CA LEU A 722 57.90 -4.85 11.92
C LEU A 722 57.70 -3.47 12.53
N TRP A 723 57.46 -3.49 13.83
CA TRP A 723 57.59 -2.33 14.69
C TRP A 723 58.86 -1.56 14.33
N PRO A 724 58.83 -0.22 14.21
CA PRO A 724 60.07 0.55 14.25
C PRO A 724 60.74 0.30 15.61
N PRO A 725 62.08 0.19 15.67
CA PRO A 725 62.77 -0.06 16.93
C PRO A 725 62.44 1.06 17.92
N VAL A 726 61.99 0.64 19.11
CA VAL A 726 61.72 1.49 20.26
C VAL A 726 62.95 2.39 20.50
N PRO A 727 62.80 3.73 20.54
CA PRO A 727 63.92 4.60 20.91
C PRO A 727 64.31 4.32 22.36
N PRO A 728 65.61 4.35 22.70
CA PRO A 728 66.08 3.98 24.03
C PRO A 728 65.45 4.88 25.11
N PRO A 729 65.14 4.33 26.30
CA PRO A 729 64.46 5.07 27.34
C PRO A 729 65.32 6.25 27.80
N ARG A 730 64.72 7.44 27.85
CA ARG A 730 65.31 8.60 28.52
C ARG A 730 65.47 8.28 30.01
N PRO A 731 66.59 8.67 30.64
CA PRO A 731 66.82 8.43 32.06
C PRO A 731 65.75 9.17 32.89
N ARG A 732 65.11 8.45 33.81
CA ARG A 732 64.23 9.07 34.83
C ARG A 732 65.10 9.86 35.81
N PRO A 733 64.64 11.04 36.27
CA PRO A 733 65.28 11.74 37.38
C PRO A 733 65.07 10.95 38.67
N GLU A 734 66.15 10.83 39.44
CA GLU A 734 66.17 10.23 40.77
C GLU A 734 65.22 10.98 41.72
N PRO A 735 64.41 10.28 42.54
CA PRO A 735 63.79 10.87 43.71
C PRO A 735 64.81 10.93 44.87
N PRO A 736 64.79 11.98 45.71
CA PRO A 736 65.63 12.02 46.90
C PRO A 736 65.14 10.97 47.90
N GLY A 737 66.08 10.21 48.45
CA GLY A 737 65.80 9.20 49.45
C GLY A 737 65.29 9.79 50.77
N ASP A 738 64.60 8.96 51.53
CA ASP A 738 64.87 8.87 52.96
C ASP A 738 64.60 7.42 53.43
N PRO A 739 65.34 6.96 54.45
CA PRO A 739 65.51 5.57 54.82
C PRO A 739 64.41 5.16 55.81
N LEU A 740 64.18 3.86 55.95
CA LEU A 740 64.14 3.17 57.24
C LEU A 740 63.74 1.69 57.06
N ALA A 741 64.52 0.84 57.73
CA ALA A 741 64.22 -0.52 58.20
C ALA A 741 64.18 -1.69 57.18
N GLY A 742 65.22 -2.55 57.25
CA GLY A 742 65.20 -3.93 56.73
C GLY A 742 64.51 -4.91 57.70
N PRO A 743 64.95 -6.18 57.84
CA PRO A 743 65.51 -7.11 56.83
C PRO A 743 64.81 -8.50 56.84
N TYR A 744 64.70 -9.17 55.67
CA TYR A 744 64.79 -10.64 55.36
C TYR A 744 64.08 -11.72 56.25
N PRO A 745 64.05 -13.05 55.93
CA PRO A 745 64.45 -13.79 54.71
C PRO A 745 63.52 -14.92 54.18
N ALA A 746 63.70 -15.23 52.88
CA ALA A 746 64.04 -16.51 52.21
C ALA A 746 63.27 -17.85 52.37
N ARG A 747 63.47 -18.67 51.30
CA ARG A 747 63.29 -20.14 51.11
C ARG A 747 61.97 -20.56 50.44
N HIS A 748 61.90 -21.57 49.55
CA HIS A 748 62.85 -22.54 48.97
C HIS A 748 62.19 -23.15 47.71
N SER A 749 62.98 -23.66 46.78
CA SER A 749 62.53 -24.50 45.64
C SER A 749 62.57 -26.01 45.99
N PRO A 750 62.44 -26.94 45.01
CA PRO A 750 61.36 -27.91 44.78
C PRO A 750 61.78 -29.33 45.23
N PRO A 751 61.19 -30.49 44.80
CA PRO A 751 61.45 -31.06 43.46
C PRO A 751 60.37 -32.04 42.90
N SER A 752 60.77 -32.62 41.77
CA SER A 752 60.28 -33.69 40.88
C SER A 752 59.91 -35.07 41.47
N ASP A 753 59.04 -35.82 40.76
CA ASP A 753 59.18 -37.24 40.34
C ASP A 753 57.92 -37.60 39.52
N ASP A 754 57.93 -38.04 38.26
CA ASP A 754 58.43 -39.27 37.60
C ASP A 754 57.63 -40.56 37.93
N GLY A 755 57.24 -41.32 36.88
CA GLY A 755 56.69 -42.68 37.07
C GLY A 755 55.54 -43.18 36.16
N ARG A 756 55.89 -43.66 34.97
CA ARG A 756 55.45 -44.92 34.27
C ARG A 756 53.99 -45.46 34.37
N ARG A 757 53.31 -45.51 33.21
CA ARG A 757 52.82 -46.67 32.37
C ARG A 757 52.62 -48.08 33.01
N PRO A 758 51.93 -49.05 32.35
CA PRO A 758 50.86 -49.03 31.31
C PRO A 758 49.78 -50.16 31.48
N ASP A 759 48.95 -50.36 30.43
CA ASP A 759 48.30 -51.61 29.96
C ASP A 759 46.79 -51.88 30.17
N GLY A 760 46.18 -52.38 29.08
CA GLY A 760 44.96 -53.23 29.06
C GLY A 760 43.72 -52.54 28.47
N ALA A 761 43.45 -52.57 27.16
CA ALA A 761 42.95 -53.68 26.31
C ALA A 761 41.42 -53.91 26.35
N ASN A 762 40.83 -53.83 25.15
CA ASN A 762 39.67 -54.55 24.59
C ASN A 762 38.24 -54.27 25.07
N GLY A 763 37.35 -54.11 24.08
CA GLY A 763 35.91 -54.26 24.26
C GLY A 763 35.06 -53.65 23.14
N GLU A 764 35.07 -54.29 21.97
CA GLU A 764 34.10 -54.07 20.88
C GLU A 764 32.66 -54.51 21.24
N HIS A 765 31.70 -54.01 20.44
CA HIS A 765 30.28 -54.42 20.26
C HIS A 765 29.29 -53.90 21.32
N GLY A 766 28.13 -53.33 20.98
CA GLY A 766 27.49 -53.10 19.70
C GLY A 766 26.04 -52.62 19.92
N VAL A 767 25.51 -51.89 18.93
CA VAL A 767 24.11 -51.87 18.46
C VAL A 767 23.00 -51.65 19.51
N ARG A 768 22.46 -50.43 19.54
CA ARG A 768 21.12 -50.13 18.99
C ARG A 768 20.96 -48.66 18.66
#